data_AF-A0A1Q7QCC8-F1
#
_entry.id   AF-A0A1Q7QCC8-F1
#
_cell.length_a   1.000
_cell.length_b   1.000
_cell.length_c   1.000
_cell.angle_alpha   90.00
_cell.angle_beta   90.00
_cell.angle_gamma   90.00
#
_symmetry.space_group_name_H-M   'P 1'
#
loop_
_entity.id
_entity.type
_entity.pdbx_description
1 polymer ?
#
loop_
_entity_poly.entity_id
_entity_poly.type
_entity_poly.pdbx_seq_one_letter_code
_entity_poly.pdbx_strand_id
1 'polypeptide(L)'
;AQHIDDRYEELLASGETEVESSRAALAEFWESDLLTRDLRRAERPVKREPAVLGARRINMLGDLLQDLRYGLRMLRKNPGFTAVAVLTLALGIGANTAIFSVVNAVLLRTLLVKDPQQLVFLSNPDRHGVNGGQEAGDRRLFAYHEFEFLRAHNQVFSGVVAVQSALPTLPMTVLGAGQSGETERARISLVSGAYFSVLGVNAILGRTFSAELDRLGTGNPVAVISYSYWKSRFAFDHAILGRRLRIGKTSFEIIGVAQPGFFGETVGSAPDAWVPLTMQPDAGLLASPQDVRNKYMWLQVVARLKTGVTLEQAKASINVTLQQMLQSEASQLSADERPAYLKQRIALVDGRRGASTIRKSFAKPLLILMGLAGLVLLIACSNVANLLLARAAMRQKEIAVRVALGAGRSRLIQGFLTESVLLTLLGGALGFLLAHWAVALLPQLVSSGATQVSLDLHLDTSMFGFTLAVSTISGILFGLAPALRAARVDLNSILKGTAKGTVVGVSQSSGVTIGKVLVVGQVALSLVSLIVAGLLLHSFQKLTHVELGYDSDHILQFGIYPSPDNYKGSVNQLHKQLLERIQAIPGVAGASLSLSGLFSGMDSAMNISIEGYVPAPGEQMGAANDYVAPSYFSTARVPILLGREIGPQDEGNAPLVGGINQTLARTYFGGVNPIGRRIRASLPPMTLDFVIVGIVADSTHDGPRIPTGSWFYT
;
A
#
# COMPACT_ATOMS: atom_id res chain seq x y z
N ALA A 1 -59.36 -45.32 -1.66
CA ALA A 1 -59.14 -46.31 -0.60
C ALA A 1 -59.74 -45.78 0.69
N GLN A 2 -59.08 -44.88 1.41
CA GLN A 2 -59.54 -44.37 2.72
C GLN A 2 -60.99 -43.82 2.72
N HIS A 3 -61.36 -43.01 1.73
CA HIS A 3 -62.73 -42.47 1.60
C HIS A 3 -63.83 -43.53 1.36
N ILE A 4 -63.49 -44.70 0.80
CA ILE A 4 -64.47 -45.77 0.52
C ILE A 4 -64.68 -46.60 1.79
N ASP A 5 -63.60 -46.90 2.51
CA ASP A 5 -63.66 -47.63 3.77
C ASP A 5 -64.44 -46.82 4.82
N ASP A 6 -64.18 -45.51 4.91
CA ASP A 6 -64.90 -44.61 5.83
C ASP A 6 -66.40 -44.54 5.51
N ARG A 7 -66.77 -44.50 4.22
CA ARG A 7 -68.16 -44.43 3.77
C ARG A 7 -68.90 -45.77 3.95
N TYR A 8 -68.20 -46.87 3.73
CA TYR A 8 -68.70 -48.22 4.01
C TYR A 8 -68.99 -48.41 5.50
N GLU A 9 -68.08 -47.96 6.38
CA GLU A 9 -68.29 -48.00 7.83
C GLU A 9 -69.44 -47.09 8.29
N GLU A 10 -69.61 -45.92 7.66
CA GLU A 10 -70.72 -45.00 7.96
C GLU A 10 -72.09 -45.60 7.58
N LEU A 11 -72.18 -46.26 6.42
CA LEU A 11 -73.42 -46.93 5.97
C LEU A 11 -73.77 -48.14 6.85
N LEU A 12 -72.76 -48.93 7.26
CA LEU A 12 -72.95 -50.00 8.25
C LEU A 12 -73.42 -49.46 9.60
N ALA A 13 -72.87 -48.32 10.06
CA ALA A 13 -73.27 -47.69 11.31
C ALA A 13 -74.71 -47.14 11.27
N SER A 14 -75.26 -46.87 10.09
CA SER A 14 -76.64 -46.42 9.88
C SER A 14 -77.68 -47.55 9.84
N GLY A 15 -77.24 -48.81 9.97
CA GLY A 15 -78.12 -49.99 10.08
C GLY A 15 -78.43 -50.70 8.77
N GLU A 16 -77.72 -50.37 7.68
CA GLU A 16 -77.83 -51.08 6.41
C GLU A 16 -77.13 -52.44 6.45
N THR A 17 -77.55 -53.36 5.57
CA THR A 17 -76.93 -54.68 5.47
C THR A 17 -75.59 -54.59 4.73
N GLU A 18 -74.64 -55.46 5.10
CA GLU A 18 -73.26 -55.47 4.58
C GLU A 18 -73.19 -55.49 3.04
N VAL A 19 -74.14 -56.18 2.41
CA VAL A 19 -74.24 -56.29 0.94
C VAL A 19 -74.74 -54.98 0.30
N GLU A 20 -75.65 -54.27 0.97
CA GLU A 20 -76.18 -52.99 0.50
C GLU A 20 -75.17 -51.86 0.68
N SER A 21 -74.51 -51.78 1.83
CA SER A 21 -73.47 -50.78 2.11
C SER A 21 -72.28 -50.93 1.15
N SER A 22 -71.87 -52.16 0.83
CA SER A 22 -70.80 -52.41 -0.14
C SER A 22 -71.20 -51.98 -1.55
N ARG A 23 -72.45 -52.28 -1.97
CA ARG A 23 -72.95 -51.90 -3.30
C ARG A 23 -73.12 -50.37 -3.42
N ALA A 24 -73.61 -49.70 -2.39
CA ALA A 24 -73.79 -48.25 -2.38
C ALA A 24 -72.45 -47.49 -2.38
N ALA A 25 -71.48 -47.91 -1.55
CA ALA A 25 -70.15 -47.32 -1.53
C ALA A 25 -69.40 -47.49 -2.87
N LEU A 26 -69.63 -48.60 -3.58
CA LEU A 26 -69.06 -48.84 -4.92
C LEU A 26 -69.80 -48.11 -6.05
N ALA A 27 -71.11 -47.88 -5.91
CA ALA A 27 -71.90 -47.12 -6.89
C ALA A 27 -71.50 -45.64 -6.92
N GLU A 28 -71.23 -45.05 -5.74
CA GLU A 28 -70.77 -43.66 -5.60
C GLU A 28 -69.38 -43.43 -6.23
N PHE A 29 -68.53 -44.47 -6.27
CA PHE A 29 -67.25 -44.44 -6.97
C PHE A 29 -67.40 -44.32 -8.49
N TRP A 30 -68.44 -44.91 -9.08
CA TRP A 30 -68.70 -44.87 -10.52
C TRP A 30 -69.38 -43.57 -10.97
N GLU A 31 -70.17 -42.92 -10.11
CA GLU A 31 -70.81 -41.63 -10.41
C GLU A 31 -69.92 -40.40 -10.12
N SER A 32 -68.93 -40.54 -9.23
CA SER A 32 -68.05 -39.41 -8.91
C SER A 32 -67.07 -39.10 -10.05
N ASP A 33 -67.17 -37.88 -10.57
CA ASP A 33 -66.32 -37.26 -11.60
C ASP A 33 -64.83 -37.08 -11.16
N LEU A 34 -64.42 -37.80 -10.10
CA LEU A 34 -63.08 -37.86 -9.51
C LEU A 34 -62.11 -38.61 -10.43
N LEU A 35 -62.54 -39.73 -11.03
CA LEU A 35 -61.70 -40.48 -11.97
C LEU A 35 -61.43 -39.65 -13.24
N THR A 36 -62.44 -38.91 -13.73
CA THR A 36 -62.34 -37.99 -14.87
C THR A 36 -61.44 -36.79 -14.56
N ARG A 37 -61.49 -36.26 -13.33
CA ARG A 37 -60.61 -35.17 -12.88
C ARG A 37 -59.15 -35.58 -12.72
N ASP A 38 -58.89 -36.78 -12.19
CA ASP A 38 -57.52 -37.30 -12.07
C ASP A 38 -56.93 -37.74 -13.41
N LEU A 39 -57.74 -38.29 -14.32
CA LEU A 39 -57.34 -38.54 -15.71
C LEU A 39 -57.02 -37.24 -16.46
N ARG A 40 -57.83 -36.17 -16.31
CA ARG A 40 -57.51 -34.84 -16.88
C ARG A 40 -56.28 -34.18 -16.25
N ARG A 41 -55.94 -34.53 -15.00
CA ARG A 41 -54.70 -34.08 -14.35
C ARG A 41 -53.47 -34.82 -14.89
N ALA A 42 -53.63 -36.09 -15.29
CA ALA A 42 -52.63 -36.88 -15.98
C ALA A 42 -52.46 -36.50 -17.47
N GLU A 43 -53.49 -35.95 -18.12
CA GLU A 43 -53.47 -35.47 -19.51
C GLU A 43 -52.92 -34.05 -19.71
N ARG A 44 -52.56 -33.32 -18.65
CA ARG A 44 -51.78 -32.09 -18.84
C ARG A 44 -50.44 -32.48 -19.46
N PRO A 45 -50.08 -31.95 -20.65
CA PRO A 45 -48.78 -32.23 -21.25
C PRO A 45 -47.73 -31.56 -20.36
N VAL A 46 -47.22 -32.30 -19.38
CA VAL A 46 -45.88 -32.06 -18.87
C VAL A 46 -45.01 -32.14 -20.11
N LYS A 47 -44.35 -31.04 -20.45
CA LYS A 47 -43.27 -30.99 -21.45
C LYS A 47 -42.20 -31.99 -20.99
N ARG A 48 -42.42 -33.27 -21.24
CA ARG A 48 -41.45 -34.34 -21.06
C ARG A 48 -40.57 -34.23 -22.28
N GLU A 49 -39.45 -33.53 -22.11
CA GLU A 49 -38.29 -33.80 -22.95
C GLU A 49 -38.08 -35.32 -22.95
N PRO A 50 -37.89 -35.95 -24.11
CA PRO A 50 -37.77 -37.39 -24.19
C PRO A 50 -36.63 -37.83 -23.27
N ALA A 51 -36.94 -38.75 -22.35
CA ALA A 51 -35.93 -39.46 -21.60
C ALA A 51 -35.14 -40.31 -22.59
N VAL A 52 -34.08 -39.74 -23.16
CA VAL A 52 -33.12 -40.45 -23.97
C VAL A 52 -32.27 -41.30 -23.01
N LEU A 53 -32.74 -42.51 -22.77
CA LEU A 53 -31.91 -43.59 -22.25
C LEU A 53 -30.76 -43.81 -23.25
N GLY A 54 -29.55 -43.42 -22.86
CA GLY A 54 -28.33 -43.84 -23.55
C GLY A 54 -27.68 -42.86 -24.52
N ALA A 55 -28.01 -41.56 -24.53
CA ALA A 55 -27.22 -40.57 -25.27
C ALA A 55 -26.37 -39.71 -24.33
N ARG A 56 -25.08 -40.02 -24.31
CA ARG A 56 -24.00 -39.24 -23.69
C ARG A 56 -23.80 -37.92 -24.46
N ARG A 57 -24.82 -37.07 -24.57
CA ARG A 57 -24.66 -35.66 -24.99
C ARG A 57 -24.63 -34.81 -23.73
N ILE A 58 -23.42 -34.39 -23.40
CA ILE A 58 -23.13 -33.53 -22.27
C ILE A 58 -23.68 -32.13 -22.60
N ASN A 59 -24.95 -31.87 -22.32
CA ASN A 59 -25.49 -30.51 -22.32
C ASN A 59 -24.99 -29.78 -21.06
N MET A 60 -23.67 -29.59 -20.96
CA MET A 60 -22.99 -28.99 -19.80
C MET A 60 -23.63 -27.66 -19.36
N LEU A 61 -24.10 -26.87 -20.32
CA LEU A 61 -24.77 -25.60 -20.11
C LEU A 61 -26.16 -25.75 -19.46
N GLY A 62 -26.99 -26.68 -19.97
CA GLY A 62 -28.31 -26.95 -19.40
C GLY A 62 -28.21 -27.55 -17.99
N ASP A 63 -27.23 -28.43 -17.83
CA ASP A 63 -26.90 -29.07 -16.56
C ASP A 63 -26.43 -28.07 -15.51
N LEU A 64 -25.58 -27.12 -15.88
CA LEU A 64 -25.10 -26.04 -15.00
C LEU A 64 -26.23 -25.07 -14.63
N LEU A 65 -27.09 -24.69 -15.59
CA LEU A 65 -28.25 -23.82 -15.35
C LEU A 65 -29.25 -24.46 -14.37
N GLN A 66 -29.46 -25.77 -14.50
CA GLN A 66 -30.31 -26.52 -13.57
C GLN A 66 -29.70 -26.54 -12.17
N ASP A 67 -28.39 -26.81 -12.06
CA ASP A 67 -27.66 -26.83 -10.78
C ASP A 67 -27.64 -25.44 -10.12
N LEU A 68 -27.50 -24.36 -10.89
CA LEU A 68 -27.58 -22.97 -10.41
C LEU A 68 -28.97 -22.66 -9.83
N ARG A 69 -30.04 -22.95 -10.57
CA ARG A 69 -31.43 -22.73 -10.10
C ARG A 69 -31.72 -23.54 -8.85
N TYR A 70 -31.26 -24.79 -8.83
CA TYR A 70 -31.41 -25.67 -7.69
C TYR A 70 -30.64 -25.16 -6.46
N GLY A 71 -29.37 -24.78 -6.63
CA GLY A 71 -28.54 -24.20 -5.59
C GLY A 71 -29.17 -22.95 -4.98
N LEU A 72 -29.65 -22.03 -5.81
CA LEU A 72 -30.32 -20.80 -5.36
C LEU A 72 -31.59 -21.10 -4.55
N ARG A 73 -32.38 -22.08 -4.98
CA ARG A 73 -33.57 -22.55 -4.24
C ARG A 73 -33.19 -23.16 -2.90
N MET A 74 -32.10 -23.91 -2.84
CA MET A 74 -31.61 -24.53 -1.62
C MET A 74 -31.04 -23.55 -0.62
N LEU A 75 -30.42 -22.46 -1.08
CA LEU A 75 -29.99 -21.36 -0.22
C LEU A 75 -31.21 -20.66 0.40
N ARG A 76 -32.23 -20.35 -0.41
CA ARG A 76 -33.47 -19.72 0.07
C ARG A 76 -34.25 -20.56 1.09
N LYS A 77 -34.21 -21.89 0.98
CA LYS A 77 -34.88 -22.79 1.94
C LYS A 77 -34.23 -22.82 3.32
N ASN A 78 -32.92 -22.53 3.42
CA ASN A 78 -32.17 -22.59 4.67
C ASN A 78 -31.52 -21.24 5.00
N PRO A 79 -32.30 -20.18 5.27
CA PRO A 79 -31.80 -18.82 5.36
C PRO A 79 -30.78 -18.63 6.49
N GLY A 80 -30.97 -19.27 7.65
CA GLY A 80 -30.03 -19.15 8.77
C GLY A 80 -28.62 -19.68 8.46
N PHE A 81 -28.53 -20.87 7.85
CA PHE A 81 -27.26 -21.44 7.39
C PHE A 81 -26.61 -20.53 6.34
N THR A 82 -27.39 -20.09 5.35
CA THR A 82 -26.89 -19.23 4.28
C THR A 82 -26.36 -17.91 4.83
N ALA A 83 -27.09 -17.28 5.76
CA ALA A 83 -26.66 -16.02 6.39
C ALA A 83 -25.32 -16.18 7.13
N VAL A 84 -25.20 -17.18 8.01
CA VAL A 84 -23.96 -17.43 8.77
C VAL A 84 -22.78 -17.70 7.84
N ALA A 85 -22.98 -18.54 6.84
CA ALA A 85 -21.92 -18.88 5.89
C ALA A 85 -21.52 -17.68 5.02
N VAL A 86 -22.48 -16.93 4.48
CA VAL A 86 -22.22 -15.72 3.67
C VAL A 86 -21.52 -14.65 4.50
N LEU A 87 -21.94 -14.38 5.73
CA LEU A 87 -21.29 -13.39 6.61
C LEU A 87 -19.85 -13.80 6.96
N THR A 88 -19.64 -15.07 7.29
CA THR A 88 -18.30 -15.59 7.62
C THR A 88 -17.35 -15.48 6.42
N LEU A 89 -17.83 -15.84 5.22
CA LEU A 89 -17.07 -15.71 3.98
C LEU A 89 -16.85 -14.24 3.60
N ALA A 90 -17.86 -13.38 3.78
CA ALA A 90 -17.75 -11.96 3.48
C ALA A 90 -16.68 -11.27 4.32
N LEU A 91 -16.58 -11.58 5.61
CA LEU A 91 -15.53 -11.05 6.47
C LEU A 91 -14.14 -11.54 6.03
N GLY A 92 -13.98 -12.85 5.79
CA GLY A 92 -12.70 -13.42 5.35
C GLY A 92 -12.25 -12.89 3.99
N ILE A 93 -13.12 -12.95 2.99
CA ILE A 93 -12.84 -12.52 1.61
C ILE A 93 -12.70 -11.00 1.56
N GLY A 94 -13.54 -10.26 2.30
CA GLY A 94 -13.51 -8.80 2.36
C GLY A 94 -12.22 -8.28 2.98
N ALA A 95 -11.76 -8.84 4.11
CA ALA A 95 -10.49 -8.47 4.73
C ALA A 95 -9.30 -8.72 3.78
N ASN A 96 -9.25 -9.88 3.11
CA ASN A 96 -8.22 -10.17 2.11
C ASN A 96 -8.27 -9.21 0.93
N THR A 97 -9.47 -8.87 0.45
CA THR A 97 -9.66 -7.91 -0.65
C THR A 97 -9.20 -6.50 -0.25
N ALA A 98 -9.51 -6.05 0.97
CA ALA A 98 -9.08 -4.75 1.47
C ALA A 98 -7.56 -4.67 1.61
N ILE A 99 -6.91 -5.69 2.19
CA ILE A 99 -5.45 -5.74 2.31
C ILE A 99 -4.78 -5.86 0.93
N PHE A 100 -5.36 -6.66 0.03
CA PHE A 100 -4.92 -6.74 -1.36
C PHE A 100 -4.98 -5.40 -2.07
N SER A 101 -5.97 -4.55 -1.78
CA SER A 101 -6.06 -3.21 -2.37
C SER A 101 -4.82 -2.37 -2.07
N VAL A 102 -4.36 -2.39 -0.81
CA VAL A 102 -3.20 -1.63 -0.34
C VAL A 102 -1.92 -2.24 -0.91
N VAL A 103 -1.81 -3.58 -0.89
CA VAL A 103 -0.70 -4.31 -1.52
C VAL A 103 -0.62 -4.00 -3.01
N ASN A 104 -1.76 -3.98 -3.71
CA ASN A 104 -1.81 -3.68 -5.12
C ASN A 104 -1.38 -2.23 -5.38
N ALA A 105 -1.95 -1.27 -4.64
CA ALA A 105 -1.63 0.14 -4.80
C ALA A 105 -0.16 0.48 -4.51
N VAL A 106 0.47 -0.17 -3.53
CA VAL A 106 1.85 0.13 -3.11
C VAL A 106 2.89 -0.73 -3.84
N LEU A 107 2.63 -2.02 -4.01
CA LEU A 107 3.63 -3.00 -4.48
C LEU A 107 3.47 -3.40 -5.95
N LEU A 108 2.25 -3.42 -6.49
CA LEU A 108 1.99 -4.06 -7.79
C LEU A 108 1.64 -3.06 -8.90
N ARG A 109 0.90 -1.99 -8.57
CA ARG A 109 0.38 -1.02 -9.53
C ARG A 109 1.52 -0.34 -10.27
N THR A 110 1.45 -0.39 -11.59
CA THR A 110 2.37 0.35 -12.46
C THR A 110 1.95 1.81 -12.54
N LEU A 111 2.91 2.68 -12.85
CA LEU A 111 2.61 4.09 -13.10
C LEU A 111 1.61 4.23 -14.26
N LEU A 112 0.70 5.21 -14.16
CA LEU A 112 -0.23 5.57 -15.23
C LEU A 112 0.46 6.45 -16.28
N VAL A 113 1.42 5.83 -16.97
CA VAL A 113 2.32 6.41 -17.97
C VAL A 113 2.35 5.50 -19.19
N LYS A 114 2.73 6.04 -20.34
CA LYS A 114 2.84 5.23 -21.57
C LYS A 114 3.97 4.19 -21.41
N ASP A 115 3.73 2.94 -21.82
CA ASP A 115 4.71 1.84 -21.84
C ASP A 115 5.61 1.78 -20.58
N PRO A 116 5.05 1.56 -19.37
CA PRO A 116 5.79 1.69 -18.11
C PRO A 116 6.97 0.71 -18.00
N GLN A 117 6.92 -0.42 -18.72
CA GLN A 117 7.98 -1.43 -18.74
C GLN A 117 9.31 -0.92 -19.34
N GLN A 118 9.28 0.18 -20.09
CA GLN A 118 10.48 0.80 -20.66
C GLN A 118 11.11 1.85 -19.73
N LEU A 119 10.46 2.21 -18.62
CA LEU A 119 10.99 3.21 -17.70
C LEU A 119 12.04 2.59 -16.78
N VAL A 120 13.12 3.32 -16.58
CA VAL A 120 14.22 2.96 -15.69
C VAL A 120 14.69 4.18 -14.90
N PHE A 121 15.08 3.97 -13.65
CA PHE A 121 15.78 4.97 -12.86
C PHE A 121 17.29 4.77 -13.04
N LEU A 122 17.99 5.87 -13.33
CA LEU A 122 19.46 5.91 -13.35
C LEU A 122 20.01 6.14 -11.94
N SER A 123 19.22 6.77 -11.07
CA SER A 123 19.49 7.00 -9.65
C SER A 123 18.87 5.90 -8.78
N ASN A 124 19.18 5.91 -7.47
CA ASN A 124 18.48 5.06 -6.52
C ASN A 124 17.07 5.62 -6.27
N PRO A 125 15.99 4.90 -6.63
CA PRO A 125 14.62 5.40 -6.46
C PRO A 125 14.18 5.52 -4.99
N ASP A 126 14.91 4.92 -4.06
CA ASP A 126 14.63 4.99 -2.62
C ASP A 126 15.41 6.12 -1.92
N ARG A 127 16.20 6.90 -2.65
CA ARG A 127 17.00 8.01 -2.11
C ARG A 127 16.42 9.34 -2.57
N HIS A 128 16.23 10.23 -1.61
CA HIS A 128 15.67 11.57 -1.78
C HIS A 128 16.48 12.56 -0.93
N GLY A 129 16.42 13.85 -1.28
CA GLY A 129 17.11 14.93 -0.59
C GLY A 129 18.25 15.54 -1.41
N VAL A 130 19.23 16.11 -0.72
CA VAL A 130 20.42 16.70 -1.34
C VAL A 130 21.63 16.02 -0.72
N ASN A 131 22.50 15.49 -1.56
CA ASN A 131 23.79 14.94 -1.14
C ASN A 131 24.91 15.85 -1.64
N GLY A 132 25.74 16.35 -0.73
CA GLY A 132 26.94 17.11 -1.06
C GLY A 132 28.16 16.20 -0.99
N GLY A 133 29.12 16.36 -1.91
CA GLY A 133 30.39 15.65 -1.82
C GLY A 133 30.62 14.60 -2.92
N GLN A 134 31.45 13.62 -2.59
CA GLN A 134 31.74 12.47 -3.45
C GLN A 134 30.91 11.25 -3.04
N GLU A 135 30.40 10.50 -4.03
CA GLU A 135 29.81 9.18 -3.81
C GLU A 135 30.79 8.08 -4.26
N ALA A 136 30.61 6.88 -3.70
CA ALA A 136 31.28 5.68 -4.16
C ALA A 136 30.23 4.60 -4.49
N GLY A 137 30.52 3.80 -5.52
CA GLY A 137 29.65 2.69 -5.94
C GLY A 137 28.42 3.13 -6.73
N ASP A 138 27.26 2.56 -6.43
CA ASP A 138 26.04 2.83 -7.19
C ASP A 138 25.51 4.24 -6.91
N ARG A 139 25.37 5.06 -7.97
CA ARG A 139 24.90 6.46 -7.91
C ARG A 139 23.53 6.54 -7.24
N ARG A 140 23.41 7.38 -6.21
CA ARG A 140 22.15 7.57 -5.48
C ARG A 140 21.32 8.70 -6.04
N LEU A 141 21.95 9.83 -6.35
CA LEU A 141 21.36 11.03 -6.93
C LEU A 141 22.33 11.61 -7.97
N PHE A 142 21.86 12.56 -8.77
CA PHE A 142 22.69 13.26 -9.76
C PHE A 142 22.74 14.77 -9.52
N ALA A 143 23.87 15.37 -9.86
CA ALA A 143 23.99 16.81 -10.03
C ALA A 143 23.41 17.25 -11.37
N TYR A 144 23.07 18.54 -11.50
CA TYR A 144 22.45 19.07 -12.71
C TYR A 144 23.33 18.90 -13.95
N HIS A 145 24.63 19.21 -13.85
CA HIS A 145 25.57 19.07 -14.97
C HIS A 145 25.76 17.62 -15.43
N GLU A 146 25.72 16.66 -14.50
CA GLU A 146 25.81 15.24 -14.83
C GLU A 146 24.57 14.76 -15.59
N PHE A 147 23.39 15.19 -15.15
CA PHE A 147 22.14 14.94 -15.86
C PHE A 147 22.21 15.48 -17.29
N GLU A 148 22.67 16.73 -17.47
CA GLU A 148 22.78 17.33 -18.80
C GLU A 148 23.73 16.57 -19.72
N PHE A 149 24.89 16.16 -19.19
CA PHE A 149 25.85 15.36 -19.95
C PHE A 149 25.29 13.99 -20.32
N LEU A 150 24.66 13.27 -19.38
CA LEU A 150 24.06 11.96 -19.65
C LEU A 150 22.94 12.11 -20.68
N ARG A 151 22.12 13.16 -20.59
CA ARG A 151 21.09 13.48 -21.58
C ARG A 151 21.70 13.74 -22.96
N ALA A 152 22.80 14.48 -23.06
CA ALA A 152 23.44 14.81 -24.33
C ALA A 152 24.13 13.62 -25.01
N HIS A 153 24.70 12.69 -24.23
CA HIS A 153 25.52 11.59 -24.74
C HIS A 153 24.83 10.22 -24.71
N ASN A 154 23.55 10.14 -24.32
CA ASN A 154 22.83 8.86 -24.32
C ASN A 154 22.57 8.32 -25.73
N GLN A 155 22.72 7.01 -25.91
CA GLN A 155 22.42 6.31 -27.17
C GLN A 155 21.31 5.26 -27.04
N VAL A 156 21.00 4.84 -25.81
CA VAL A 156 20.10 3.71 -25.51
C VAL A 156 18.71 4.13 -25.05
N PHE A 157 18.52 5.40 -24.69
CA PHE A 157 17.24 5.93 -24.21
C PHE A 157 16.56 6.76 -25.29
N SER A 158 15.23 6.74 -25.32
CA SER A 158 14.43 7.65 -26.14
C SER A 158 14.30 9.03 -25.50
N GLY A 159 14.53 9.12 -24.18
CA GLY A 159 14.66 10.37 -23.45
C GLY A 159 15.16 10.13 -22.03
N VAL A 160 15.82 11.15 -21.48
CA VAL A 160 16.36 11.20 -20.12
C VAL A 160 15.85 12.48 -19.47
N VAL A 161 15.22 12.35 -18.31
CA VAL A 161 14.58 13.45 -17.59
C VAL A 161 15.05 13.47 -16.14
N ALA A 162 15.11 14.66 -15.58
CA ALA A 162 15.43 14.88 -14.19
C ALA A 162 14.23 15.45 -13.44
N VAL A 163 14.12 15.04 -12.18
CA VAL A 163 13.13 15.50 -11.20
C VAL A 163 13.88 15.83 -9.92
N GLN A 164 13.49 16.91 -9.24
CA GLN A 164 13.96 17.17 -7.89
C GLN A 164 13.61 15.98 -7.00
N SER A 165 14.61 15.39 -6.35
CA SER A 165 14.39 14.17 -5.57
C SER A 165 13.51 14.41 -4.34
N ALA A 166 13.54 15.61 -3.76
CA ALA A 166 12.68 16.01 -2.65
C ALA A 166 11.39 16.67 -3.18
N LEU A 167 10.28 16.48 -2.47
CA LEU A 167 9.02 17.17 -2.74
C LEU A 167 8.69 18.16 -1.63
N PRO A 168 9.25 19.39 -1.67
CA PRO A 168 9.02 20.37 -0.62
C PRO A 168 7.57 20.85 -0.62
N THR A 169 7.04 21.10 0.58
CA THR A 169 5.79 21.85 0.73
C THR A 169 6.14 23.33 0.88
N LEU A 170 5.72 24.14 -0.09
CA LEU A 170 6.05 25.56 -0.16
C LEU A 170 4.78 26.42 -0.04
N PRO A 171 4.89 27.66 0.47
CA PRO A 171 3.81 28.62 0.37
C PRO A 171 3.59 28.98 -1.11
N MET A 172 2.35 28.83 -1.57
CA MET A 172 1.92 29.16 -2.91
C MET A 172 0.71 30.08 -2.83
N THR A 173 0.72 31.17 -3.59
CA THR A 173 -0.40 32.11 -3.65
C THR A 173 -1.04 32.05 -5.03
N VAL A 174 -2.34 31.76 -5.08
CA VAL A 174 -3.11 31.81 -6.33
C VAL A 174 -3.49 33.26 -6.62
N LEU A 175 -2.94 33.83 -7.68
CA LEU A 175 -3.21 35.22 -8.05
C LEU A 175 -4.54 35.30 -8.82
N GLY A 176 -5.55 35.92 -8.19
CA GLY A 176 -6.83 36.23 -8.81
C GLY A 176 -6.84 37.59 -9.51
N ALA A 177 -7.89 37.86 -10.30
CA ALA A 177 -8.09 39.14 -11.00
C ALA A 177 -8.54 40.27 -10.04
N GLY A 178 -7.71 40.64 -9.06
CA GLY A 178 -7.90 41.85 -8.25
C GLY A 178 -8.06 41.67 -6.74
N GLN A 179 -7.87 40.48 -6.18
CA GLN A 179 -7.74 40.28 -4.73
C GLN A 179 -6.36 39.70 -4.41
N SER A 180 -5.76 40.13 -3.29
CA SER A 180 -4.59 39.49 -2.70
C SER A 180 -4.92 38.03 -2.49
N GLY A 181 -4.33 37.17 -3.32
CA GLY A 181 -4.63 35.74 -3.34
C GLY A 181 -4.45 35.10 -1.97
N GLU A 182 -5.26 34.10 -1.67
CA GLU A 182 -5.08 33.28 -0.48
C GLU A 182 -3.80 32.45 -0.64
N THR A 183 -2.88 32.56 0.33
CA THR A 183 -1.66 31.76 0.39
C THR A 183 -1.97 30.42 1.02
N GLU A 184 -1.68 29.34 0.31
CA GLU A 184 -1.84 27.97 0.78
C GLU A 184 -0.52 27.20 0.74
N ARG A 185 -0.50 26.03 1.37
CA ARG A 185 0.64 25.11 1.31
C ARG A 185 0.44 24.16 0.14
N ALA A 186 1.41 24.14 -0.77
CA ALA A 186 1.38 23.27 -1.94
C ALA A 186 2.70 22.51 -2.09
N ARG A 187 2.60 21.25 -2.53
CA ARG A 187 3.75 20.41 -2.88
C ARG A 187 4.18 20.73 -4.30
N ILE A 188 5.38 21.27 -4.46
CA ILE A 188 5.89 21.73 -5.75
C ILE A 188 7.03 20.83 -6.20
N SER A 189 6.91 20.27 -7.40
CA SER A 189 7.96 19.44 -8.01
C SER A 189 8.66 20.22 -9.12
N LEU A 190 9.99 20.29 -9.04
CA LEU A 190 10.80 20.80 -10.15
C LEU A 190 11.16 19.67 -11.12
N VAL A 191 10.86 19.86 -12.40
CA VAL A 191 11.07 18.83 -13.44
C VAL A 191 11.67 19.42 -14.71
N SER A 192 12.50 18.63 -15.40
CA SER A 192 13.03 19.00 -16.72
C SER A 192 11.93 19.13 -17.77
N GLY A 193 12.15 19.94 -18.81
CA GLY A 193 11.14 20.28 -19.81
C GLY A 193 10.57 19.08 -20.59
N ALA A 194 11.36 18.01 -20.77
CA ALA A 194 10.92 16.78 -21.43
C ALA A 194 10.20 15.77 -20.50
N TYR A 195 9.98 16.12 -19.22
CA TYR A 195 9.42 15.21 -18.21
C TYR A 195 8.11 14.54 -18.64
N PHE A 196 7.12 15.34 -19.01
CA PHE A 196 5.80 14.81 -19.38
C PHE A 196 5.84 13.98 -20.67
N SER A 197 6.61 14.41 -21.68
CA SER A 197 6.71 13.70 -22.96
C SER A 197 7.45 12.37 -22.83
N VAL A 198 8.53 12.31 -22.03
CA VAL A 198 9.25 11.06 -21.77
C VAL A 198 8.41 10.11 -20.92
N LEU A 199 7.62 10.59 -19.96
CA LEU A 199 6.65 9.73 -19.26
C LEU A 199 5.43 9.38 -20.13
N GLY A 200 5.19 10.11 -21.23
CA GLY A 200 4.00 9.92 -22.06
C GLY A 200 2.71 10.32 -21.33
N VAL A 201 2.80 11.39 -20.52
CA VAL A 201 1.71 11.99 -19.77
C VAL A 201 1.20 13.20 -20.55
N ASN A 202 -0.11 13.23 -20.79
CA ASN A 202 -0.76 14.32 -21.50
C ASN A 202 -1.41 15.32 -20.55
N ALA A 203 -1.74 16.49 -21.07
CA ALA A 203 -2.61 17.44 -20.38
C ALA A 203 -4.08 17.11 -20.70
N ILE A 204 -4.94 17.09 -19.68
CA ILE A 204 -6.39 17.02 -19.86
C ILE A 204 -6.96 18.38 -20.30
N LEU A 205 -6.29 19.46 -19.91
CA LEU A 205 -6.61 20.85 -20.24
C LEU A 205 -5.32 21.62 -20.51
N GLY A 206 -5.27 22.40 -21.59
CA GLY A 206 -4.07 23.16 -21.97
C GLY A 206 -2.97 22.29 -22.55
N ARG A 207 -1.72 22.51 -22.12
CA ARG A 207 -0.53 21.79 -22.60
C ARG A 207 0.45 21.47 -21.48
N THR A 208 1.35 20.51 -21.72
CA THR A 208 2.47 20.20 -20.84
C THR A 208 3.75 20.93 -21.27
N PHE A 209 4.84 20.73 -20.54
CA PHE A 209 6.17 21.25 -20.89
C PHE A 209 6.70 20.65 -22.19
N SER A 210 7.52 21.44 -22.90
CA SER A 210 8.31 20.99 -24.04
C SER A 210 9.80 20.93 -23.67
N ALA A 211 10.59 20.16 -24.42
CA ALA A 211 12.03 20.05 -24.21
C ALA A 211 12.77 21.40 -24.39
N GLU A 212 12.17 22.35 -25.12
CA GLU A 212 12.73 23.70 -25.33
C GLU A 212 12.66 24.55 -24.06
N LEU A 213 11.81 24.20 -23.10
CA LEU A 213 11.64 24.93 -21.84
C LEU A 213 12.96 25.05 -21.07
N ASP A 214 13.79 24.00 -21.09
CA ASP A 214 15.09 24.00 -20.42
C ASP A 214 16.07 25.01 -21.06
N ARG A 215 15.91 25.30 -22.37
CA ARG A 215 16.76 26.28 -23.09
C ARG A 215 16.35 27.72 -22.80
N LEU A 216 15.08 27.96 -22.49
CA LEU A 216 14.57 29.28 -22.15
C LEU A 216 14.99 29.74 -20.74
N GLY A 217 15.57 28.84 -19.94
CA GLY A 217 16.07 29.15 -18.60
C GLY A 217 14.98 29.77 -17.72
N THR A 218 15.29 30.91 -17.10
CA THR A 218 14.38 31.66 -16.23
C THR A 218 13.39 32.56 -16.98
N GLY A 219 13.49 32.65 -18.32
CA GLY A 219 12.70 33.58 -19.14
C GLY A 219 11.23 33.18 -19.35
N ASN A 220 10.81 31.99 -18.91
CA ASN A 220 9.46 31.49 -19.13
C ASN A 220 8.89 30.74 -17.90
N PRO A 221 8.45 31.46 -16.85
CA PRO A 221 7.90 30.85 -15.64
C PRO A 221 6.50 30.31 -15.89
N VAL A 222 6.40 29.00 -16.15
CA VAL A 222 5.16 28.28 -16.40
C VAL A 222 4.97 27.14 -15.40
N ALA A 223 3.72 26.75 -15.16
CA ALA A 223 3.36 25.64 -14.30
C ALA A 223 2.34 24.72 -14.96
N VAL A 224 2.43 23.43 -14.66
CA VAL A 224 1.37 22.44 -14.90
C VAL A 224 0.85 22.01 -13.55
N ILE A 225 -0.48 22.02 -13.35
CA ILE A 225 -1.07 21.61 -12.07
C ILE A 225 -1.58 20.16 -12.13
N SER A 226 -1.68 19.51 -10.98
CA SER A 226 -2.25 18.16 -10.89
C SER A 226 -3.78 18.19 -11.02
N TYR A 227 -4.33 17.09 -11.53
CA TYR A 227 -5.79 16.94 -11.64
C TYR A 227 -6.48 17.01 -10.27
N SER A 228 -5.85 16.45 -9.22
CA SER A 228 -6.37 16.51 -7.85
C SER A 228 -6.42 17.94 -7.32
N TYR A 229 -5.38 18.74 -7.56
CA TYR A 229 -5.35 20.14 -7.15
C TYR A 229 -6.38 20.99 -7.93
N TRP A 230 -6.52 20.75 -9.22
CA TRP A 230 -7.56 21.37 -10.04
C TRP A 230 -8.98 21.07 -9.52
N LYS A 231 -9.23 19.82 -9.13
CA LYS A 231 -10.51 19.39 -8.54
C LYS A 231 -10.78 20.04 -7.20
N SER A 232 -9.83 19.95 -6.26
CA SER A 232 -10.05 20.37 -4.87
C SER A 232 -10.07 21.90 -4.72
N ARG A 233 -9.16 22.61 -5.41
CA ARG A 233 -8.99 24.05 -5.25
C ARG A 233 -9.83 24.88 -6.21
N PHE A 234 -9.95 24.43 -7.46
CA PHE A 234 -10.61 25.19 -8.51
C PHE A 234 -11.97 24.61 -8.92
N ALA A 235 -12.46 23.55 -8.26
CA ALA A 235 -13.74 22.92 -8.55
C ALA A 235 -13.96 22.61 -10.06
N PHE A 236 -12.87 22.22 -10.76
CA PHE A 236 -12.85 22.03 -12.21
C PHE A 236 -13.15 23.28 -13.06
N ASP A 237 -12.80 24.48 -12.60
CA ASP A 237 -12.91 25.69 -13.42
C ASP A 237 -12.01 25.59 -14.66
N HIS A 238 -12.57 25.72 -15.87
CA HIS A 238 -11.82 25.68 -17.12
C HIS A 238 -11.08 27.01 -17.41
N ALA A 239 -11.45 28.10 -16.76
CA ALA A 239 -10.84 29.43 -16.90
C ALA A 239 -9.57 29.60 -16.03
N ILE A 240 -8.89 28.50 -15.72
CA ILE A 240 -7.62 28.49 -14.96
C ILE A 240 -6.39 28.71 -15.84
N LEU A 241 -6.47 28.43 -17.15
CA LEU A 241 -5.35 28.65 -18.05
C LEU A 241 -5.01 30.14 -18.11
N GLY A 242 -3.71 30.46 -18.05
CA GLY A 242 -3.24 31.84 -17.98
C GLY A 242 -3.29 32.47 -16.57
N ARG A 243 -3.96 31.84 -15.60
CA ARG A 243 -3.87 32.29 -14.20
C ARG A 243 -2.46 32.09 -13.68
N ARG A 244 -2.07 32.86 -12.67
CA ARG A 244 -0.71 32.84 -12.13
C ARG A 244 -0.67 32.27 -10.72
N LEU A 245 0.28 31.38 -10.50
CA LEU A 245 0.68 30.83 -9.21
C LEU A 245 1.97 31.51 -8.80
N ARG A 246 2.00 32.11 -7.62
CA ARG A 246 3.23 32.70 -7.09
C ARG A 246 3.84 31.77 -6.05
N ILE A 247 5.07 31.35 -6.31
CA ILE A 247 5.84 30.44 -5.46
C ILE A 247 7.18 31.14 -5.18
N GLY A 248 7.43 31.45 -3.91
CA GLY A 248 8.54 32.31 -3.53
C GLY A 248 8.45 33.69 -4.21
N LYS A 249 9.50 34.07 -4.94
CA LYS A 249 9.55 35.35 -5.67
C LYS A 249 9.09 35.24 -7.13
N THR A 250 8.79 34.05 -7.62
CA THR A 250 8.51 33.79 -9.04
C THR A 250 7.03 33.58 -9.27
N SER A 251 6.50 34.21 -10.31
CA SER A 251 5.10 34.07 -10.74
C SER A 251 5.01 33.15 -11.95
N PHE A 252 4.44 31.97 -11.77
CA PHE A 252 4.27 30.94 -12.79
C PHE A 252 2.89 31.01 -13.44
N GLU A 253 2.83 31.04 -14.76
CA GLU A 253 1.57 30.93 -15.49
C GLU A 253 1.10 29.47 -15.61
N ILE A 254 -0.16 29.20 -15.30
CA ILE A 254 -0.76 27.87 -15.48
C ILE A 254 -0.99 27.65 -16.98
N ILE A 255 -0.22 26.75 -17.58
CA ILE A 255 -0.34 26.40 -19.00
C ILE A 255 -1.10 25.09 -19.25
N GLY A 256 -1.36 24.30 -18.20
CA GLY A 256 -2.15 23.09 -18.32
C GLY A 256 -2.38 22.32 -17.03
N VAL A 257 -3.20 21.28 -17.14
CA VAL A 257 -3.55 20.33 -16.08
C VAL A 257 -3.15 18.93 -16.52
N ALA A 258 -2.41 18.20 -15.69
CA ALA A 258 -2.03 16.82 -15.98
C ALA A 258 -3.24 15.88 -16.05
N GLN A 259 -3.11 14.77 -16.79
CA GLN A 259 -4.18 13.78 -16.93
C GLN A 259 -4.62 13.15 -15.58
N PRO A 260 -5.89 12.73 -15.45
CA PRO A 260 -6.37 12.02 -14.26
C PRO A 260 -5.52 10.76 -13.95
N GLY A 261 -5.29 10.50 -12.66
CA GLY A 261 -4.54 9.34 -12.17
C GLY A 261 -3.01 9.46 -12.26
N PHE A 262 -2.48 10.55 -12.83
CA PHE A 262 -1.05 10.84 -12.73
C PHE A 262 -0.72 11.61 -11.45
N PHE A 263 0.08 10.99 -10.59
CA PHE A 263 0.50 11.53 -9.28
C PHE A 263 2.01 11.81 -9.21
N GLY A 264 2.70 11.89 -10.35
CA GLY A 264 4.16 11.95 -10.41
C GLY A 264 4.81 10.56 -10.53
N GLU A 265 6.15 10.56 -10.62
CA GLU A 265 6.98 9.35 -10.73
C GLU A 265 7.27 8.67 -9.39
N THR A 266 6.97 9.34 -8.28
CA THR A 266 7.19 8.86 -6.91
C THR A 266 5.87 8.55 -6.21
N VAL A 267 5.60 7.28 -5.97
CA VAL A 267 4.36 6.79 -5.33
C VAL A 267 4.27 7.25 -3.88
N GLY A 268 3.16 7.91 -3.53
CA GLY A 268 2.90 8.48 -2.21
C GLY A 268 3.32 9.94 -2.04
N SER A 269 3.99 10.51 -3.05
CA SER A 269 4.47 11.91 -3.05
C SER A 269 3.87 12.67 -4.24
N ALA A 270 2.57 12.94 -4.18
CA ALA A 270 1.86 13.60 -5.28
C ALA A 270 2.06 15.13 -5.27
N PRO A 271 2.69 15.74 -6.29
CA PRO A 271 2.79 17.20 -6.36
C PRO A 271 1.44 17.84 -6.70
N ASP A 272 1.23 19.04 -6.18
CA ASP A 272 0.09 19.89 -6.54
C ASP A 272 0.37 20.66 -7.83
N ALA A 273 1.65 21.02 -8.06
CA ALA A 273 2.11 21.61 -9.32
C ALA A 273 3.53 21.17 -9.69
N TRP A 274 3.80 21.14 -10.99
CA TRP A 274 5.13 20.99 -11.57
C TRP A 274 5.59 22.32 -12.16
N VAL A 275 6.86 22.66 -11.92
CA VAL A 275 7.53 23.86 -12.46
C VAL A 275 8.88 23.48 -13.10
N PRO A 276 9.47 24.31 -13.97
CA PRO A 276 10.73 24.00 -14.66
C PRO A 276 11.89 23.82 -13.68
N LEU A 277 12.73 22.82 -13.94
CA LEU A 277 13.93 22.55 -13.13
C LEU A 277 14.90 23.73 -13.09
N THR A 278 14.99 24.47 -14.19
CA THR A 278 15.82 25.69 -14.35
C THR A 278 15.38 26.86 -13.46
N MET A 279 14.21 26.76 -12.82
CA MET A 279 13.66 27.77 -11.90
C MET A 279 14.02 27.48 -10.44
N GLN A 280 14.95 26.56 -10.19
CA GLN A 280 15.48 26.31 -8.84
C GLN A 280 16.04 27.61 -8.24
N PRO A 281 15.50 28.12 -7.12
CA PRO A 281 15.98 29.36 -6.50
C PRO A 281 17.45 29.34 -6.07
N ASP A 282 17.98 28.17 -5.72
CA ASP A 282 19.40 28.01 -5.40
C ASP A 282 20.22 27.81 -6.69
N ALA A 283 20.91 28.87 -7.11
CA ALA A 283 21.78 28.84 -8.27
C ALA A 283 22.94 27.83 -8.12
N GLY A 284 23.37 27.51 -6.89
CA GLY A 284 24.41 26.52 -6.62
C GLY A 284 23.99 25.10 -6.97
N LEU A 285 22.69 24.78 -6.91
CA LEU A 285 22.15 23.49 -7.31
C LEU A 285 22.12 23.30 -8.84
N LEU A 286 22.07 24.39 -9.60
CA LEU A 286 22.10 24.38 -11.07
C LEU A 286 23.51 24.54 -11.64
N ALA A 287 24.43 25.10 -10.86
CA ALA A 287 25.79 25.37 -11.31
C ALA A 287 26.58 24.08 -11.56
N SER A 288 27.42 24.11 -12.60
CA SER A 288 28.52 23.15 -12.72
C SER A 288 29.63 23.56 -11.76
N PRO A 289 30.02 22.72 -10.80
CA PRO A 289 31.02 23.10 -9.80
C PRO A 289 32.41 23.14 -10.42
N GLN A 290 33.22 24.11 -9.99
CA GLN A 290 34.65 24.16 -10.36
C GLN A 290 35.47 23.06 -9.66
N ASP A 291 34.95 22.51 -8.56
CA ASP A 291 35.54 21.40 -7.81
C ASP A 291 34.54 20.24 -7.73
N VAL A 292 34.88 19.12 -8.37
CA VAL A 292 34.06 17.90 -8.40
C VAL A 292 33.84 17.29 -7.01
N ARG A 293 34.64 17.68 -5.99
CA ARG A 293 34.44 17.32 -4.58
C ARG A 293 33.25 18.04 -3.95
N ASN A 294 32.87 19.20 -4.47
CA ASN A 294 31.87 20.08 -3.86
C ASN A 294 30.67 20.28 -4.81
N LYS A 295 30.13 19.16 -5.31
CA LYS A 295 28.89 19.15 -6.10
C LYS A 295 27.69 18.78 -5.24
N TYR A 296 26.53 19.33 -5.58
CA TYR A 296 25.25 18.93 -5.00
C TYR A 296 24.52 17.98 -5.93
N MET A 297 24.23 16.79 -5.42
CA MET A 297 23.45 15.76 -6.08
C MET A 297 22.06 15.77 -5.47
N TRP A 298 21.07 16.19 -6.24
CA TRP A 298 19.71 16.44 -5.75
C TRP A 298 18.63 15.94 -6.71
N LEU A 299 19.04 15.42 -7.87
CA LEU A 299 18.15 14.97 -8.93
C LEU A 299 17.96 13.46 -8.90
N GLN A 300 16.72 13.03 -9.02
CA GLN A 300 16.39 11.72 -9.51
C GLN A 300 16.33 11.77 -11.04
N VAL A 301 16.99 10.81 -11.67
CA VAL A 301 17.07 10.74 -13.14
C VAL A 301 16.31 9.51 -13.60
N VAL A 302 15.31 9.74 -14.46
CA VAL A 302 14.48 8.72 -15.08
C VAL A 302 14.74 8.73 -16.57
N ALA A 303 14.81 7.55 -17.17
CA ALA A 303 14.95 7.41 -18.61
C ALA A 303 13.97 6.39 -19.16
N ARG A 304 13.68 6.51 -20.46
CA ARG A 304 12.88 5.53 -21.21
C ARG A 304 13.77 4.78 -22.18
N LEU A 305 13.79 3.46 -22.10
CA LEU A 305 14.49 2.59 -23.05
C LEU A 305 13.94 2.77 -24.47
N LYS A 306 14.82 2.74 -25.48
CA LYS A 306 14.39 2.58 -26.86
C LYS A 306 13.77 1.20 -27.07
N THR A 307 12.84 1.09 -28.02
CA THR A 307 12.23 -0.19 -28.38
C THR A 307 13.30 -1.21 -28.77
N GLY A 308 13.27 -2.40 -28.15
CA GLY A 308 14.21 -3.49 -28.41
C GLY A 308 15.51 -3.45 -27.61
N VAL A 309 15.78 -2.40 -26.83
CA VAL A 309 16.97 -2.32 -25.96
C VAL A 309 16.69 -3.02 -24.63
N THR A 310 17.56 -3.94 -24.24
CA THR A 310 17.46 -4.62 -22.94
C THR A 310 18.03 -3.77 -21.80
N LEU A 311 17.60 -4.06 -20.57
CA LEU A 311 18.13 -3.39 -19.37
C LEU A 311 19.67 -3.54 -19.27
N GLU A 312 20.20 -4.72 -19.57
CA GLU A 312 21.64 -5.00 -19.53
C GLU A 312 22.43 -4.21 -20.59
N GLN A 313 21.90 -4.11 -21.82
CA GLN A 313 22.51 -3.29 -22.87
C GLN A 313 22.53 -1.82 -22.49
N ALA A 314 21.41 -1.32 -21.96
CA ALA A 314 21.32 0.06 -21.49
C ALA A 314 22.27 0.33 -20.33
N LYS A 315 22.38 -0.60 -19.38
CA LYS A 315 23.29 -0.52 -18.23
C LYS A 315 24.74 -0.45 -18.69
N ALA A 316 25.16 -1.32 -19.61
CA ALA A 316 26.51 -1.30 -20.14
C ALA A 316 26.83 0.03 -20.85
N SER A 317 25.95 0.48 -21.74
CA SER A 317 26.15 1.72 -22.52
C SER A 317 26.19 2.98 -21.64
N ILE A 318 25.26 3.13 -20.69
CA ILE A 318 25.22 4.33 -19.85
C ILE A 318 26.39 4.37 -18.86
N ASN A 319 26.87 3.22 -18.40
CA ASN A 319 28.07 3.17 -17.54
C ASN A 319 29.33 3.55 -18.32
N VAL A 320 29.46 3.20 -19.61
CA VAL A 320 30.57 3.71 -20.44
C VAL A 320 30.52 5.23 -20.53
N THR A 321 29.33 5.80 -20.75
CA THR A 321 29.14 7.25 -20.83
C THR A 321 29.49 7.94 -19.50
N LEU A 322 29.04 7.38 -18.37
CA LEU A 322 29.39 7.88 -17.05
C LEU A 322 30.90 7.81 -16.81
N GLN A 323 31.55 6.69 -17.16
CA GLN A 323 32.99 6.52 -16.96
C GLN A 323 33.82 7.50 -17.77
N GLN A 324 33.38 7.90 -18.97
CA GLN A 324 34.03 8.97 -19.74
C GLN A 324 34.00 10.31 -19.01
N MET A 325 32.84 10.69 -18.46
CA MET A 325 32.73 11.89 -17.63
C MET A 325 33.63 11.78 -16.39
N LEU A 326 33.51 10.69 -15.63
CA LEU A 326 34.26 10.51 -14.39
C LEU A 326 35.78 10.53 -14.63
N GLN A 327 36.27 9.99 -15.75
CA GLN A 327 37.69 10.07 -16.11
C GLN A 327 38.14 11.51 -16.40
N SER A 328 37.31 12.29 -17.09
CA SER A 328 37.61 13.72 -17.35
C SER A 328 37.67 14.53 -16.05
N GLU A 329 36.74 14.26 -15.13
CA GLU A 329 36.63 14.92 -13.82
C GLU A 329 37.72 14.46 -12.83
N ALA A 330 38.13 13.19 -12.90
CA ALA A 330 39.14 12.60 -12.02
C ALA A 330 40.53 13.26 -12.15
N SER A 331 40.79 13.98 -13.24
CA SER A 331 41.99 14.80 -13.40
C SER A 331 42.16 15.86 -12.29
N GLN A 332 41.05 16.31 -11.71
CA GLN A 332 41.01 17.30 -10.62
C GLN A 332 41.27 16.69 -9.23
N LEU A 333 41.32 15.35 -9.13
CA LEU A 333 41.43 14.62 -7.86
C LEU A 333 42.86 14.17 -7.56
N SER A 334 43.15 13.99 -6.27
CA SER A 334 44.42 13.43 -5.79
C SER A 334 44.56 11.94 -6.15
N ALA A 335 45.79 11.41 -6.14
CA ALA A 335 46.06 10.01 -6.51
C ALA A 335 45.28 9.01 -5.64
N ASP A 336 45.04 9.33 -4.37
CA ASP A 336 44.39 8.45 -3.40
C ASP A 336 42.85 8.44 -3.54
N GLU A 337 42.25 9.53 -4.02
CA GLU A 337 40.79 9.67 -4.19
C GLU A 337 40.29 9.09 -5.52
N ARG A 338 41.13 9.14 -6.57
CA ARG A 338 40.78 8.68 -7.93
C ARG A 338 40.19 7.26 -7.96
N PRO A 339 40.75 6.25 -7.27
CA PRO A 339 40.21 4.90 -7.32
C PRO A 339 38.80 4.79 -6.74
N ALA A 340 38.46 5.56 -5.71
CA ALA A 340 37.12 5.57 -5.14
C ALA A 340 36.12 6.28 -6.06
N TYR A 341 36.53 7.42 -6.64
CA TYR A 341 35.71 8.21 -7.55
C TYR A 341 35.36 7.42 -8.83
N LEU A 342 36.32 6.72 -9.43
CA LEU A 342 36.13 5.95 -10.66
C LEU A 342 35.33 4.65 -10.46
N LYS A 343 35.13 4.18 -9.22
CA LYS A 343 34.27 3.02 -8.92
C LYS A 343 32.78 3.34 -9.01
N GLN A 344 32.41 4.60 -9.25
CA GLN A 344 31.02 5.01 -9.39
C GLN A 344 30.36 4.39 -10.63
N ARG A 345 29.12 3.94 -10.48
CA ARG A 345 28.36 3.26 -11.54
C ARG A 345 26.85 3.51 -11.43
N ILE A 346 26.15 3.33 -12.53
CA ILE A 346 24.68 3.37 -12.61
C ILE A 346 24.14 1.95 -12.54
N ALA A 347 23.33 1.65 -11.52
CA ALA A 347 22.76 0.33 -11.32
C ALA A 347 21.66 -0.04 -12.34
N LEU A 348 20.95 0.98 -12.86
CA LEU A 348 19.65 0.91 -13.53
C LEU A 348 18.60 0.12 -12.75
N VAL A 349 17.56 0.80 -12.27
CA VAL A 349 16.45 0.17 -11.53
C VAL A 349 15.18 0.22 -12.37
N ASP A 350 14.39 -0.85 -12.35
CA ASP A 350 13.09 -0.92 -13.02
C ASP A 350 12.15 0.21 -12.52
N GLY A 351 11.73 1.07 -13.44
CA GLY A 351 10.90 2.24 -13.17
C GLY A 351 9.41 2.03 -13.38
N ARG A 352 8.94 0.83 -13.76
CA ARG A 352 7.54 0.59 -14.15
C ARG A 352 6.52 0.92 -13.06
N ARG A 353 6.96 0.84 -11.80
CA ARG A 353 6.14 1.11 -10.61
C ARG A 353 6.49 2.43 -9.92
N GLY A 354 7.37 3.23 -10.51
CA GLY A 354 7.87 4.45 -9.90
C GLY A 354 8.74 4.23 -8.67
N ALA A 355 9.31 5.33 -8.18
CA ALA A 355 10.01 5.40 -6.92
C ALA A 355 9.02 5.27 -5.75
N SER A 356 9.42 4.64 -4.65
CA SER A 356 8.53 4.52 -3.49
C SER A 356 9.27 4.14 -2.20
N THR A 357 9.50 5.13 -1.34
CA THR A 357 9.94 4.91 0.04
C THR A 357 8.93 4.07 0.82
N ILE A 358 7.63 4.30 0.60
CA ILE A 358 6.53 3.53 1.21
C ILE A 358 6.66 2.05 0.86
N ARG A 359 6.98 1.70 -0.40
CA ARG A 359 7.18 0.31 -0.80
C ARG A 359 8.30 -0.34 0.01
N LYS A 360 9.44 0.31 0.16
CA LYS A 360 10.55 -0.22 0.95
C LYS A 360 10.19 -0.41 2.42
N SER A 361 9.53 0.59 3.02
CA SER A 361 9.19 0.59 4.46
C SER A 361 8.06 -0.38 4.79
N PHE A 362 7.08 -0.55 3.90
CA PHE A 362 5.85 -1.29 4.19
C PHE A 362 5.70 -2.61 3.44
N ALA A 363 6.57 -2.96 2.46
CA ALA A 363 6.44 -4.22 1.72
C ALA A 363 6.41 -5.45 2.64
N LYS A 364 7.38 -5.59 3.55
CA LYS A 364 7.44 -6.74 4.46
C LYS A 364 6.23 -6.79 5.40
N PRO A 365 5.87 -5.71 6.15
CA PRO A 365 4.67 -5.70 6.96
C PRO A 365 3.38 -6.03 6.19
N LEU A 366 3.20 -5.46 4.98
CA LEU A 366 2.02 -5.72 4.15
C LEU A 366 1.94 -7.17 3.67
N LEU A 367 3.08 -7.79 3.33
CA LEU A 367 3.12 -9.22 2.97
C LEU A 367 2.80 -10.14 4.16
N ILE A 368 3.28 -9.80 5.35
CA ILE A 368 2.93 -10.53 6.58
C ILE A 368 1.42 -10.41 6.85
N LEU A 369 0.88 -9.19 6.73
CA LEU A 369 -0.54 -8.93 6.92
C LEU A 369 -1.41 -9.67 5.89
N MET A 370 -0.96 -9.73 4.64
CA MET A 370 -1.60 -10.52 3.58
C MET A 370 -1.60 -12.02 3.92
N GLY A 371 -0.46 -12.56 4.38
CA GLY A 371 -0.37 -13.96 4.80
C GLY A 371 -1.32 -14.29 5.95
N LEU A 372 -1.41 -13.39 6.94
CA LEU A 372 -2.34 -13.53 8.06
C LEU A 372 -3.80 -13.48 7.61
N ALA A 373 -4.15 -12.55 6.73
CA ALA A 373 -5.50 -12.49 6.16
C ALA A 373 -5.84 -13.78 5.41
N GLY A 374 -4.90 -14.35 4.66
CA GLY A 374 -5.06 -15.65 4.01
C GLY A 374 -5.33 -16.77 5.01
N LEU A 375 -4.63 -16.77 6.15
CA LEU A 375 -4.84 -17.74 7.23
C LEU A 375 -6.25 -17.64 7.85
N VAL A 376 -6.71 -16.41 8.11
CA VAL A 376 -8.07 -16.15 8.60
C VAL A 376 -9.11 -16.61 7.60
N LEU A 377 -8.88 -16.40 6.29
CA LEU A 377 -9.76 -16.90 5.24
C LEU A 377 -9.80 -18.43 5.22
N LEU A 378 -8.67 -19.12 5.39
CA LEU A 378 -8.65 -20.58 5.46
C LEU A 378 -9.48 -21.10 6.65
N ILE A 379 -9.44 -20.41 7.80
CA ILE A 379 -10.27 -20.74 8.96
C ILE A 379 -11.76 -20.52 8.64
N ALA A 380 -12.11 -19.37 8.05
CA ALA A 380 -13.47 -19.06 7.64
C ALA A 380 -14.03 -20.11 6.66
N CYS A 381 -13.24 -20.50 5.67
CA CYS A 381 -13.62 -21.51 4.69
C CYS A 381 -13.71 -22.92 5.29
N SER A 382 -12.83 -23.27 6.24
CA SER A 382 -12.92 -24.55 6.98
C SER A 382 -14.21 -24.64 7.80
N ASN A 383 -14.61 -23.54 8.45
CA ASN A 383 -15.90 -23.46 9.15
C ASN A 383 -17.07 -23.74 8.19
N VAL A 384 -17.07 -23.11 7.01
CA VAL A 384 -18.12 -23.34 6.00
C VAL A 384 -18.08 -24.78 5.48
N ALA A 385 -16.91 -25.37 5.26
CA ALA A 385 -16.76 -26.76 4.86
C ALA A 385 -17.38 -27.72 5.89
N ASN A 386 -17.14 -27.47 7.18
CA ASN A 386 -17.72 -28.27 8.27
C ASN A 386 -19.25 -28.16 8.32
N LEU A 387 -19.78 -26.94 8.13
CA LEU A 387 -21.23 -26.75 8.05
C LEU A 387 -21.84 -27.43 6.81
N LEU A 388 -21.16 -27.38 5.66
CA LEU A 388 -21.57 -28.09 4.43
C LEU A 388 -21.53 -29.61 4.61
N LEU A 389 -20.51 -30.15 5.29
CA LEU A 389 -20.41 -31.57 5.65
C LEU A 389 -21.56 -32.00 6.57
N ALA A 390 -21.90 -31.21 7.60
CA ALA A 390 -23.03 -31.48 8.48
C ALA A 390 -24.36 -31.48 7.72
N ARG A 391 -24.55 -30.52 6.80
CA ARG A 391 -25.74 -30.43 5.96
C ARG A 391 -25.84 -31.59 4.96
N ALA A 392 -24.72 -32.02 4.37
CA ALA A 392 -24.66 -33.19 3.49
C ALA A 392 -25.06 -34.48 4.24
N ALA A 393 -24.67 -34.62 5.51
CA ALA A 393 -25.09 -35.72 6.36
C ALA A 393 -26.62 -35.74 6.58
N MET A 394 -27.23 -34.58 6.85
CA MET A 394 -28.70 -34.48 6.97
C MET A 394 -29.44 -34.79 5.66
N ARG A 395 -28.80 -34.57 4.50
CA ARG A 395 -29.35 -34.84 3.16
C ARG A 395 -29.06 -36.25 2.63
N GLN A 396 -28.49 -37.16 3.43
CA GLN A 396 -28.09 -38.49 2.97
C GLN A 396 -29.23 -39.30 2.33
N LYS A 397 -30.45 -39.23 2.87
CA LYS A 397 -31.62 -39.93 2.31
C LYS A 397 -31.98 -39.42 0.91
N GLU A 398 -31.94 -38.10 0.70
CA GLU A 398 -32.19 -37.48 -0.62
C GLU A 398 -31.12 -37.88 -1.63
N ILE A 399 -29.85 -37.87 -1.21
CA ILE A 399 -28.70 -38.25 -2.05
C ILE A 399 -28.82 -39.73 -2.45
N ALA A 400 -29.18 -40.61 -1.51
CA ALA A 400 -29.37 -42.04 -1.77
C ALA A 400 -30.47 -42.28 -2.81
N VAL A 401 -31.61 -41.57 -2.72
CA VAL A 401 -32.68 -41.65 -3.73
C VAL A 401 -32.19 -41.23 -5.11
N ARG A 402 -31.39 -40.15 -5.21
CA ARG A 402 -30.83 -39.71 -6.51
C ARG A 402 -29.86 -40.72 -7.11
N VAL A 403 -29.02 -41.35 -6.30
CA VAL A 403 -28.12 -42.41 -6.75
C VAL A 403 -28.93 -43.63 -7.20
N ALA A 404 -29.99 -44.00 -6.46
CA ALA A 404 -30.89 -45.09 -6.85
C ALA A 404 -31.62 -44.83 -8.17
N LEU A 405 -31.94 -43.56 -8.48
CA LEU A 405 -32.49 -43.12 -9.77
C LEU A 405 -31.44 -43.02 -10.89
N GLY A 406 -30.19 -43.42 -10.66
CA GLY A 406 -29.14 -43.49 -11.67
C GLY A 406 -28.25 -42.26 -11.80
N ALA A 407 -28.27 -41.31 -10.85
CA ALA A 407 -27.38 -40.16 -10.89
C ALA A 407 -25.90 -40.57 -10.74
N GLY A 408 -25.07 -40.26 -11.74
CA GLY A 408 -23.63 -40.52 -11.70
C GLY A 408 -22.89 -39.67 -10.66
N ARG A 409 -21.76 -40.19 -10.16
CA ARG A 409 -20.89 -39.50 -9.15
C ARG A 409 -20.47 -38.09 -9.58
N SER A 410 -20.20 -37.90 -10.88
CA SER A 410 -19.83 -36.59 -11.44
C SER A 410 -20.96 -35.55 -11.29
N ARG A 411 -22.21 -35.94 -11.54
CA ARG A 411 -23.39 -35.05 -11.42
C ARG A 411 -23.63 -34.61 -9.98
N LEU A 412 -23.40 -35.51 -9.01
CA LEU A 412 -23.46 -35.16 -7.59
C LEU A 412 -22.36 -34.18 -7.20
N ILE A 413 -21.12 -34.44 -7.63
CA ILE A 413 -19.98 -33.55 -7.34
C ILE A 413 -20.21 -32.16 -7.95
N GLN A 414 -20.68 -32.10 -9.20
CA GLN A 414 -21.01 -30.84 -9.89
C GLN A 414 -22.08 -30.05 -9.14
N GLY A 415 -23.15 -30.70 -8.67
CA GLY A 415 -24.20 -30.03 -7.90
C GLY A 415 -23.69 -29.44 -6.58
N PHE A 416 -22.89 -30.19 -5.81
CA PHE A 416 -22.32 -29.70 -4.54
C PHE A 416 -21.28 -28.59 -4.74
N LEU A 417 -20.45 -28.70 -5.77
CA LEU A 417 -19.50 -27.65 -6.14
C LEU A 417 -20.24 -26.38 -6.58
N THR A 418 -21.32 -26.51 -7.35
CA THR A 418 -22.14 -25.36 -7.77
C THR A 418 -22.78 -24.68 -6.56
N GLU A 419 -23.34 -25.43 -5.60
CA GLU A 419 -23.90 -24.86 -4.37
C GLU A 419 -22.82 -24.16 -3.53
N SER A 420 -21.62 -24.73 -3.44
CA SER A 420 -20.49 -24.17 -2.68
C SER A 420 -19.92 -22.91 -3.32
N VAL A 421 -19.69 -22.92 -4.64
CA VAL A 421 -19.20 -21.76 -5.40
C VAL A 421 -20.23 -20.64 -5.39
N LEU A 422 -21.53 -20.95 -5.53
CA LEU A 422 -22.58 -19.94 -5.43
C LEU A 422 -22.59 -19.26 -4.06
N LEU A 423 -22.40 -20.03 -2.98
CA LEU A 423 -22.33 -19.51 -1.62
C LEU A 423 -21.09 -18.62 -1.42
N THR A 424 -19.92 -19.03 -1.92
CA THR A 424 -18.70 -18.22 -1.81
C THR A 424 -18.71 -17.00 -2.71
N LEU A 425 -19.39 -17.03 -3.86
CA LEU A 425 -19.60 -15.86 -4.70
C LEU A 425 -20.53 -14.83 -4.04
N LEU A 426 -21.59 -15.27 -3.34
CA LEU A 426 -22.43 -14.37 -2.54
C LEU A 426 -21.66 -13.76 -1.38
N GLY A 427 -20.87 -14.58 -0.67
CA GLY A 427 -19.93 -14.11 0.35
C GLY A 427 -18.91 -13.12 -0.21
N GLY A 428 -18.35 -13.42 -1.39
CA GLY A 428 -17.38 -12.57 -2.08
C GLY A 428 -17.97 -11.24 -2.55
N ALA A 429 -19.21 -11.24 -3.06
CA ALA A 429 -19.91 -10.01 -3.44
C ALA A 429 -20.16 -9.11 -2.21
N LEU A 430 -20.65 -9.67 -1.11
CA LEU A 430 -20.81 -8.92 0.13
C LEU A 430 -19.46 -8.47 0.72
N GLY A 431 -18.45 -9.35 0.68
CA GLY A 431 -17.09 -9.05 1.12
C GLY A 431 -16.43 -7.94 0.30
N PHE A 432 -16.68 -7.88 -1.01
CA PHE A 432 -16.22 -6.79 -1.87
C PHE A 432 -16.84 -5.44 -1.47
N LEU A 433 -18.13 -5.41 -1.14
CA LEU A 433 -18.79 -4.21 -0.62
C LEU A 433 -18.21 -3.78 0.74
N LEU A 434 -17.97 -4.73 1.64
CA LEU A 434 -17.32 -4.44 2.93
C LEU A 434 -15.89 -3.91 2.74
N ALA A 435 -15.13 -4.50 1.81
CA ALA A 435 -13.80 -4.04 1.47
C ALA A 435 -13.81 -2.62 0.91
N HIS A 436 -14.81 -2.28 0.08
CA HIS A 436 -14.98 -0.92 -0.43
C HIS A 436 -15.10 0.11 0.70
N TRP A 437 -15.94 -0.18 1.69
CA TRP A 437 -16.14 0.71 2.83
C TRP A 437 -14.90 0.79 3.71
N ALA A 438 -14.24 -0.33 3.98
CA ALA A 438 -13.00 -0.37 4.76
C ALA A 438 -11.89 0.46 4.11
N VAL A 439 -11.73 0.33 2.78
CA VAL A 439 -10.72 1.07 2.01
C VAL A 439 -11.01 2.57 1.97
N ALA A 440 -12.27 2.98 1.91
CA ALA A 440 -12.65 4.39 1.96
C ALA A 440 -12.35 5.04 3.34
N LEU A 441 -12.38 4.26 4.42
CA LEU A 441 -12.09 4.72 5.78
C LEU A 441 -10.59 4.79 6.09
N LEU A 442 -9.76 3.95 5.47
CA LEU A 442 -8.32 3.87 5.73
C LEU A 442 -7.59 5.23 5.61
N PRO A 443 -7.78 6.03 4.54
CA PRO A 443 -7.13 7.34 4.42
C PRO A 443 -7.50 8.29 5.55
N GLN A 444 -8.74 8.24 6.05
CA GLN A 444 -9.20 9.13 7.12
C GLN A 444 -8.55 8.78 8.47
N LEU A 445 -8.27 7.49 8.71
CA LEU A 445 -7.60 7.03 9.93
C LEU A 445 -6.09 7.33 9.91
N VAL A 446 -5.46 7.21 8.74
CA VAL A 446 -4.01 7.40 8.55
C VAL A 446 -3.62 8.87 8.39
N SER A 447 -4.50 9.72 7.83
CA SER A 447 -4.22 11.16 7.59
C SER A 447 -4.42 12.05 8.82
N SER A 448 -4.52 11.47 10.02
CA SER A 448 -4.63 12.23 11.28
C SER A 448 -3.30 12.87 11.74
N GLY A 449 -2.19 12.61 11.02
CA GLY A 449 -0.87 13.21 11.25
C GLY A 449 -0.45 14.25 10.19
N ALA A 450 0.74 14.83 10.36
CA ALA A 450 1.28 15.91 9.51
C ALA A 450 1.62 15.52 8.06
N THR A 451 1.51 14.25 7.68
CA THR A 451 1.88 13.74 6.35
C THR A 451 0.67 13.12 5.62
N GLN A 452 0.20 13.81 4.59
CA GLN A 452 -0.86 13.28 3.71
C GLN A 452 -0.29 12.25 2.74
N VAL A 453 -0.46 10.96 3.05
CA VAL A 453 -0.19 9.88 2.10
C VAL A 453 -1.35 9.78 1.12
N SER A 454 -1.22 10.44 -0.03
CA SER A 454 -2.18 10.35 -1.13
C SER A 454 -1.98 9.04 -1.90
N LEU A 455 -2.57 7.94 -1.39
CA LEU A 455 -2.70 6.68 -2.11
C LEU A 455 -4.06 6.63 -2.77
N ASP A 456 -4.06 6.46 -4.09
CA ASP A 456 -5.28 6.24 -4.86
C ASP A 456 -5.76 4.79 -4.68
N LEU A 457 -6.54 4.56 -3.62
CA LEU A 457 -7.13 3.27 -3.29
C LEU A 457 -8.51 3.11 -3.96
N HIS A 458 -8.59 3.30 -5.28
CA HIS A 458 -9.81 2.97 -6.01
C HIS A 458 -9.93 1.46 -6.25
N LEU A 459 -11.16 0.97 -6.20
CA LEU A 459 -11.49 -0.38 -6.64
C LEU A 459 -11.23 -0.49 -8.15
N ASP A 460 -10.20 -1.23 -8.51
CA ASP A 460 -9.86 -1.51 -9.90
C ASP A 460 -10.25 -2.94 -10.28
N THR A 461 -10.23 -3.22 -11.58
CA THR A 461 -10.47 -4.53 -12.20
C THR A 461 -9.61 -5.62 -11.56
N SER A 462 -8.38 -5.30 -11.14
CA SER A 462 -7.50 -6.22 -10.43
C SER A 462 -8.06 -6.68 -9.09
N MET A 463 -8.72 -5.79 -8.34
CA MET A 463 -9.36 -6.15 -7.06
C MET A 463 -10.57 -7.04 -7.31
N PHE A 464 -11.43 -6.69 -8.27
CA PHE A 464 -12.57 -7.53 -8.64
C PHE A 464 -12.10 -8.93 -9.09
N GLY A 465 -11.08 -8.99 -9.96
CA GLY A 465 -10.47 -10.24 -10.42
C GLY A 465 -9.89 -11.06 -9.27
N PHE A 466 -9.19 -10.42 -8.32
CA PHE A 466 -8.68 -11.08 -7.12
C PHE A 466 -9.80 -11.64 -6.25
N THR A 467 -10.81 -10.84 -5.91
CA THR A 467 -11.95 -11.27 -5.10
C THR A 467 -12.71 -12.41 -5.77
N LEU A 468 -12.93 -12.34 -7.08
CA LEU A 468 -13.57 -13.38 -7.86
C LEU A 468 -12.75 -14.68 -7.84
N ALA A 469 -11.43 -14.58 -8.05
CA ALA A 469 -10.52 -15.71 -8.01
C ALA A 469 -10.51 -16.38 -6.62
N VAL A 470 -10.33 -15.59 -5.56
CA VAL A 470 -10.32 -16.08 -4.17
C VAL A 470 -11.65 -16.72 -3.78
N SER A 471 -12.78 -16.11 -4.16
CA SER A 471 -14.12 -16.65 -3.89
C SER A 471 -14.35 -17.98 -4.62
N THR A 472 -13.91 -18.08 -5.87
CA THR A 472 -14.05 -19.28 -6.69
C THR A 472 -13.16 -20.40 -6.18
N ILE A 473 -11.87 -20.11 -5.93
CA ILE A 473 -10.90 -21.06 -5.38
C ILE A 473 -11.37 -21.57 -4.02
N SER A 474 -11.87 -20.69 -3.15
CA SER A 474 -12.43 -21.07 -1.85
C SER A 474 -13.64 -22.01 -2.00
N GLY A 475 -14.56 -21.69 -2.91
CA GLY A 475 -15.74 -22.53 -3.18
C GLY A 475 -15.37 -23.91 -3.69
N ILE A 476 -14.36 -24.00 -4.55
CA ILE A 476 -13.86 -25.27 -5.10
C ILE A 476 -13.14 -26.08 -4.02
N LEU A 477 -12.12 -25.51 -3.37
CA LEU A 477 -11.29 -26.22 -2.40
C LEU A 477 -12.12 -26.80 -1.25
N PHE A 478 -13.04 -26.01 -0.71
CA PHE A 478 -13.80 -26.37 0.49
C PHE A 478 -15.16 -27.02 0.16
N GLY A 479 -15.66 -26.88 -1.07
CA GLY A 479 -16.81 -27.64 -1.59
C GLY A 479 -16.45 -29.05 -2.07
N LEU A 480 -15.20 -29.27 -2.48
CA LEU A 480 -14.76 -30.56 -3.02
C LEU A 480 -14.73 -31.67 -1.94
N ALA A 481 -14.29 -31.34 -0.71
CA ALA A 481 -14.27 -32.29 0.40
C ALA A 481 -15.66 -32.90 0.74
N PRO A 482 -16.73 -32.10 0.94
CA PRO A 482 -18.08 -32.63 1.11
C PRO A 482 -18.61 -33.32 -0.15
N ALA A 483 -18.31 -32.81 -1.35
CA ALA A 483 -18.74 -33.41 -2.61
C ALA A 483 -18.19 -34.84 -2.80
N LEU A 484 -16.90 -35.05 -2.55
CA LEU A 484 -16.26 -36.36 -2.64
C LEU A 484 -16.78 -37.35 -1.60
N ARG A 485 -17.12 -36.87 -0.39
CA ARG A 485 -17.71 -37.72 0.66
C ARG A 485 -19.13 -38.14 0.32
N ALA A 486 -19.96 -37.22 -0.18
CA ALA A 486 -21.32 -37.51 -0.61
C ALA A 486 -21.36 -38.47 -1.81
N ALA A 487 -20.35 -38.45 -2.68
CA ALA A 487 -20.25 -39.39 -3.81
C ALA A 487 -19.84 -40.83 -3.42
N ARG A 488 -19.34 -41.04 -2.19
CA ARG A 488 -18.95 -42.36 -1.66
C ARG A 488 -20.04 -43.03 -0.82
N VAL A 489 -21.27 -42.52 -0.84
CA VAL A 489 -22.40 -43.10 -0.09
C VAL A 489 -22.71 -44.50 -0.62
N ASP A 490 -22.59 -45.50 0.26
CA ASP A 490 -22.89 -46.90 -0.04
C ASP A 490 -24.39 -47.17 0.14
N LEU A 491 -25.12 -47.34 -0.97
CA LEU A 491 -26.56 -47.60 -1.03
C LEU A 491 -27.00 -48.78 -0.15
N ASN A 492 -26.15 -49.82 -0.04
CA ASN A 492 -26.46 -51.02 0.73
C ASN A 492 -26.52 -50.77 2.24
N SER A 493 -25.73 -49.80 2.74
CA SER A 493 -25.69 -49.46 4.17
C SER A 493 -26.90 -48.64 4.62
N ILE A 494 -27.45 -47.79 3.73
CA ILE A 494 -28.57 -46.89 4.06
C ILE A 494 -29.91 -47.58 3.93
N LEU A 495 -30.10 -48.43 2.91
CA LEU A 495 -31.36 -49.15 2.70
C LEU A 495 -31.58 -50.25 3.76
N LYS A 496 -30.51 -50.91 4.22
CA LYS A 496 -30.58 -51.91 5.31
C LYS A 496 -30.71 -51.28 6.71
N GLY A 497 -30.29 -50.02 6.89
CA GLY A 497 -30.33 -49.32 8.17
C GLY A 497 -31.73 -48.93 8.68
N THR A 498 -32.80 -49.25 7.92
CA THR A 498 -34.19 -48.97 8.32
C THR A 498 -34.91 -50.16 8.95
N ALA A 499 -34.27 -51.33 9.03
CA ALA A 499 -34.81 -52.49 9.70
C ALA A 499 -34.04 -52.77 11.01
N LYS A 500 -34.72 -52.55 12.13
CA LYS A 500 -34.34 -52.81 13.54
C LYS A 500 -33.57 -51.69 14.23
N GLY A 501 -34.28 -51.02 15.14
CA GLY A 501 -33.67 -50.23 16.20
C GLY A 501 -32.86 -51.13 17.12
N THR A 502 -31.54 -51.03 17.07
CA THR A 502 -30.65 -51.35 18.19
C THR A 502 -29.35 -50.59 17.97
N VAL A 503 -29.02 -49.73 18.94
CA VAL A 503 -27.67 -49.18 19.09
C VAL A 503 -26.76 -50.36 19.42
N VAL A 504 -25.73 -50.60 18.61
CA VAL A 504 -24.39 -51.18 18.93
C VAL A 504 -23.81 -51.71 17.62
N GLY A 505 -22.62 -51.20 17.29
CA GLY A 505 -22.12 -51.13 15.93
C GLY A 505 -21.40 -52.34 15.38
N VAL A 506 -21.20 -52.32 14.06
CA VAL A 506 -20.17 -53.07 13.33
C VAL A 506 -19.73 -52.27 12.11
N SER A 507 -18.41 -52.31 11.86
CA SER A 507 -17.62 -51.71 10.77
C SER A 507 -17.16 -50.25 10.95
N GLN A 508 -16.29 -50.11 11.95
CA GLN A 508 -15.26 -49.09 11.96
C GLN A 508 -14.33 -49.26 10.76
N SER A 509 -14.48 -48.39 9.76
CA SER A 509 -13.30 -47.92 9.03
C SER A 509 -12.50 -47.05 9.99
N SER A 510 -11.47 -47.63 10.59
CA SER A 510 -10.41 -47.00 11.38
C SER A 510 -9.48 -46.12 10.52
N GLY A 511 -10.05 -45.43 9.52
CA GLY A 511 -9.39 -44.37 8.77
C GLY A 511 -9.74 -43.01 9.38
N VAL A 512 -8.77 -42.11 9.46
CA VAL A 512 -9.04 -40.71 9.84
C VAL A 512 -10.08 -40.15 8.87
N THR A 513 -11.28 -39.86 9.39
CA THR A 513 -12.36 -39.31 8.56
C THR A 513 -11.95 -37.91 8.09
N ILE A 514 -12.23 -37.55 6.83
CA ILE A 514 -11.93 -36.21 6.28
C ILE A 514 -12.42 -35.07 7.20
N GLY A 515 -13.57 -35.26 7.87
CA GLY A 515 -14.06 -34.30 8.87
C GLY A 515 -13.15 -34.17 10.10
N LYS A 516 -12.56 -35.26 10.60
CA LYS A 516 -11.57 -35.21 11.70
C LYS A 516 -10.28 -34.54 11.25
N VAL A 517 -9.81 -34.78 10.01
CA VAL A 517 -8.65 -34.07 9.44
C VAL A 517 -8.92 -32.57 9.34
N LEU A 518 -10.11 -32.17 8.85
CA LEU A 518 -10.53 -30.77 8.77
C LEU A 518 -10.58 -30.09 10.13
N VAL A 519 -11.12 -30.77 11.16
CA VAL A 519 -11.16 -30.25 12.53
C VAL A 519 -9.76 -30.11 13.12
N VAL A 520 -8.89 -31.12 13.00
CA VAL A 520 -7.50 -31.05 13.48
C VAL A 520 -6.74 -29.94 12.75
N GLY A 521 -6.88 -29.86 11.41
CA GLY A 521 -6.30 -28.80 10.61
C GLY A 521 -6.79 -27.41 11.01
N GLN A 522 -8.09 -27.27 11.31
CA GLN A 522 -8.67 -26.02 11.80
C GLN A 522 -8.10 -25.62 13.17
N VAL A 523 -8.00 -26.56 14.11
CA VAL A 523 -7.41 -26.30 15.43
C VAL A 523 -5.95 -25.88 15.29
N ALA A 524 -5.19 -26.57 14.44
CA ALA A 524 -3.80 -26.22 14.14
C ALA A 524 -3.68 -24.81 13.51
N LEU A 525 -4.50 -24.49 12.50
CA LEU A 525 -4.56 -23.17 11.85
C LEU A 525 -4.93 -22.07 12.85
N SER A 526 -5.85 -22.36 13.78
CA SER A 526 -6.28 -21.42 14.81
C SER A 526 -5.16 -21.17 15.83
N LEU A 527 -4.44 -22.22 16.25
CA LEU A 527 -3.27 -22.10 17.12
C LEU A 527 -2.16 -21.28 16.45
N VAL A 528 -1.84 -21.55 15.18
CA VAL A 528 -0.85 -20.77 14.42
C VAL A 528 -1.30 -19.30 14.34
N SER A 529 -2.56 -19.04 14.02
CA SER A 529 -3.10 -17.67 13.95
C SER A 529 -2.98 -16.94 15.29
N LEU A 530 -3.29 -17.63 16.40
CA LEU A 530 -3.19 -17.08 17.74
C LEU A 530 -1.74 -16.76 18.13
N ILE A 531 -0.80 -17.65 17.80
CA ILE A 531 0.64 -17.44 18.04
C ILE A 531 1.12 -16.22 17.23
N VAL A 532 0.79 -16.14 15.94
CA VAL A 532 1.18 -15.02 15.08
C VAL A 532 0.59 -13.70 15.58
N ALA A 533 -0.70 -13.70 15.92
CA ALA A 533 -1.38 -12.53 16.47
C ALA A 533 -0.76 -12.10 17.82
N GLY A 534 -0.45 -13.05 18.70
CA GLY A 534 0.21 -12.78 19.98
C GLY A 534 1.61 -12.21 19.81
N LEU A 535 2.43 -12.76 18.91
CA LEU A 535 3.77 -12.24 18.59
C LEU A 535 3.70 -10.82 17.99
N LEU A 536 2.73 -10.56 17.12
CA LEU A 536 2.51 -9.23 16.55
C LEU A 536 2.06 -8.22 17.62
N LEU A 537 1.12 -8.60 18.48
CA LEU A 537 0.68 -7.75 19.59
C LEU A 537 1.83 -7.46 20.55
N HIS A 538 2.63 -8.47 20.87
CA HIS A 538 3.83 -8.31 21.69
C HIS A 538 4.88 -7.40 21.02
N SER A 539 5.09 -7.56 19.70
CA SER A 539 6.00 -6.68 18.94
C SER A 539 5.48 -5.24 18.90
N PHE A 540 4.17 -5.04 18.75
CA PHE A 540 3.53 -3.73 18.77
C PHE A 540 3.61 -3.08 20.16
N GLN A 541 3.38 -3.85 21.23
CA GLN A 541 3.59 -3.40 22.61
C GLN A 541 5.04 -2.99 22.85
N LYS A 542 6.01 -3.76 22.38
CA LYS A 542 7.42 -3.35 22.45
C LYS A 542 7.69 -2.06 21.69
N LEU A 543 7.13 -1.90 20.49
CA LEU A 543 7.32 -0.69 19.67
C LEU A 543 6.70 0.57 20.27
N THR A 544 5.61 0.43 21.03
CA THR A 544 4.95 1.56 21.72
C THR A 544 5.66 1.96 23.01
N HIS A 545 6.56 1.13 23.53
CA HIS A 545 7.33 1.38 24.75
C HIS A 545 8.83 1.52 24.49
N VAL A 546 9.25 1.72 23.24
CA VAL A 546 10.66 2.02 22.95
C VAL A 546 10.99 3.37 23.56
N GLU A 547 12.03 3.41 24.39
CA GLU A 547 12.58 4.66 24.91
C GLU A 547 13.12 5.49 23.74
N LEU A 548 12.45 6.62 23.47
CA LEU A 548 12.79 7.49 22.35
C LEU A 548 14.03 8.35 22.62
N GLY A 549 14.51 8.38 23.87
CA GLY A 549 15.59 9.26 24.34
C GLY A 549 15.16 10.72 24.54
N TYR A 550 13.86 11.00 24.39
CA TYR A 550 13.20 12.27 24.69
C TYR A 550 11.76 11.98 25.15
N ASP A 551 11.11 12.96 25.77
CA ASP A 551 9.74 12.82 26.23
C ASP A 551 8.76 13.20 25.12
N SER A 552 8.09 12.22 24.50
CA SER A 552 7.09 12.51 23.47
C SER A 552 5.78 13.05 24.02
N ASP A 553 5.56 12.95 25.34
CA ASP A 553 4.33 13.40 25.98
C ASP A 553 4.39 14.93 26.19
N HIS A 554 3.36 15.65 25.75
CA HIS A 554 3.26 17.12 25.84
C HIS A 554 4.24 17.95 24.98
N ILE A 555 4.84 17.39 23.92
CA ILE A 555 5.58 18.16 22.91
C ILE A 555 4.66 18.50 21.73
N LEU A 556 4.59 19.79 21.36
CA LEU A 556 3.94 20.25 20.15
C LEU A 556 4.98 20.74 19.14
N GLN A 557 4.99 20.13 17.95
CA GLN A 557 5.87 20.53 16.85
C GLN A 557 5.06 21.10 15.69
N PHE A 558 5.53 22.20 15.12
CA PHE A 558 4.97 22.79 13.90
C PHE A 558 6.06 23.51 13.11
N GLY A 559 5.90 23.56 11.78
CA GLY A 559 6.80 24.29 10.89
C GLY A 559 6.37 25.74 10.73
N ILE A 560 7.33 26.67 10.76
CA ILE A 560 7.11 28.09 10.50
C ILE A 560 7.57 28.40 9.07
N TYR A 561 6.65 28.88 8.24
CA TYR A 561 6.93 29.24 6.85
C TYR A 561 6.53 30.70 6.62
N PRO A 562 7.43 31.66 6.88
CA PRO A 562 7.11 33.07 6.71
C PRO A 562 6.77 33.35 5.24
N SER A 563 5.60 33.95 4.99
CA SER A 563 5.23 34.37 3.65
C SER A 563 6.13 35.54 3.22
N PRO A 564 6.77 35.47 2.03
CA PRO A 564 7.57 36.58 1.51
C PRO A 564 6.82 37.91 1.39
N ASP A 565 5.49 37.87 1.34
CA ASP A 565 4.64 39.05 1.16
C ASP A 565 4.42 39.84 2.44
N ASN A 566 4.34 39.13 3.55
CA ASN A 566 3.93 39.70 4.85
C ASN A 566 5.12 39.92 5.77
N TYR A 567 6.26 39.29 5.51
CA TYR A 567 7.45 39.42 6.36
C TYR A 567 8.69 39.81 5.54
N LYS A 568 9.10 41.07 5.68
CA LYS A 568 10.32 41.63 5.08
C LYS A 568 11.48 41.76 6.08
N GLY A 569 11.27 41.35 7.33
CA GLY A 569 12.28 41.42 8.39
C GLY A 569 13.31 40.29 8.32
N SER A 570 14.29 40.34 9.22
CA SER A 570 15.25 39.23 9.38
C SER A 570 14.54 37.98 9.90
N VAL A 571 14.76 36.83 9.27
CA VAL A 571 14.19 35.53 9.71
C VAL A 571 14.65 35.19 11.12
N ASN A 572 15.90 35.50 11.48
CA ASN A 572 16.42 35.28 12.84
C ASN A 572 15.68 36.14 13.87
N GLN A 573 15.32 37.36 13.50
CA GLN A 573 14.53 38.23 14.37
C GLN A 573 13.09 37.72 14.53
N LEU A 574 12.51 37.15 13.48
CA LEU A 574 11.19 36.50 13.56
C LEU A 574 11.21 35.34 14.54
N HIS A 575 12.20 34.44 14.38
CA HIS A 575 12.40 33.28 15.21
C HIS A 575 12.53 33.66 16.69
N LYS A 576 13.34 34.68 16.99
CA LYS A 576 13.51 35.18 18.36
C LYS A 576 12.20 35.72 18.94
N GLN A 577 11.50 36.58 18.21
CA GLN A 577 10.21 37.15 18.67
C GLN A 577 9.13 36.08 18.85
N LEU A 578 9.10 35.06 17.98
CA LEU A 578 8.18 33.95 18.10
C LEU A 578 8.48 33.12 19.35
N LEU A 579 9.74 32.78 19.59
CA LEU A 579 10.16 32.04 20.79
C LEU A 579 9.79 32.80 22.07
N GLU A 580 10.13 34.08 22.15
CA GLU A 580 9.79 34.93 23.31
C GLU A 580 8.29 34.96 23.58
N ARG A 581 7.46 35.10 22.53
CA ARG A 581 6.00 35.10 22.67
C ARG A 581 5.43 33.75 23.05
N ILE A 582 5.95 32.66 22.50
CA ILE A 582 5.50 31.30 22.81
C ILE A 582 5.85 30.94 24.25
N GLN A 583 7.07 31.25 24.70
CA GLN A 583 7.50 31.02 26.08
C GLN A 583 6.68 31.83 27.09
N ALA A 584 6.15 32.99 26.70
CA ALA A 584 5.28 33.81 27.56
C ALA A 584 3.84 33.26 27.71
N ILE A 585 3.44 32.24 26.94
CA ILE A 585 2.11 31.64 27.05
C ILE A 585 2.02 30.81 28.35
N PRO A 586 1.03 31.06 29.22
CA PRO A 586 0.85 30.27 30.44
C PRO A 586 0.68 28.77 30.12
N GLY A 587 1.47 27.93 30.78
CA GLY A 587 1.46 26.47 30.59
C GLY A 587 2.54 25.95 29.62
N VAL A 588 3.25 26.83 28.90
CA VAL A 588 4.43 26.44 28.11
C VAL A 588 5.64 26.28 29.04
N ALA A 589 6.17 25.06 29.14
CA ALA A 589 7.34 24.77 29.96
C ALA A 589 8.68 25.18 29.31
N GLY A 590 8.73 25.19 27.97
CA GLY A 590 9.90 25.56 27.18
C GLY A 590 9.51 25.67 25.70
N ALA A 591 10.28 26.45 24.95
CA ALA A 591 10.17 26.52 23.51
C ALA A 591 11.56 26.70 22.90
N SER A 592 11.81 25.97 21.81
CA SER A 592 13.04 26.05 21.04
C SER A 592 12.73 25.80 19.57
N LEU A 593 13.74 25.92 18.71
CA LEU A 593 13.65 25.68 17.27
C LEU A 593 14.68 24.65 16.88
N SER A 594 14.36 23.84 15.87
CA SER A 594 15.39 23.14 15.13
C SER A 594 15.04 23.03 13.65
N LEU A 595 16.05 22.74 12.82
CA LEU A 595 15.87 22.68 11.37
C LEU A 595 15.17 21.38 10.97
N SER A 596 15.67 20.25 11.48
CA SER A 596 15.13 18.94 11.17
C SER A 596 13.92 18.64 12.04
N GLY A 597 13.96 18.95 13.34
CA GLY A 597 12.88 18.67 14.28
C GLY A 597 12.82 17.20 14.69
N LEU A 598 12.19 16.92 15.85
CA LEU A 598 12.06 15.57 16.37
C LEU A 598 11.17 14.72 15.46
N PHE A 599 11.65 13.56 15.00
CA PHE A 599 10.84 12.60 14.21
C PHE A 599 10.13 13.17 12.97
N SER A 600 10.68 14.23 12.37
CA SER A 600 10.10 14.85 11.17
C SER A 600 10.28 14.02 9.90
N GLY A 601 11.12 12.97 9.94
CA GLY A 601 11.59 12.24 8.77
C GLY A 601 12.57 13.04 7.91
N MET A 602 12.98 14.22 8.37
CA MET A 602 14.07 15.00 7.81
C MET A 602 15.36 14.62 8.53
N ASP A 603 16.37 14.23 7.75
CA ASP A 603 17.70 13.93 8.26
C ASP A 603 18.71 14.72 7.43
N SER A 604 19.76 15.19 8.09
CA SER A 604 20.88 15.90 7.49
C SER A 604 22.14 15.25 8.05
N ALA A 605 23.17 15.14 7.22
CA ALA A 605 24.47 14.67 7.68
C ALA A 605 25.56 15.56 7.14
N MET A 606 26.63 15.69 7.92
CA MET A 606 27.82 16.43 7.54
C MET A 606 29.06 15.58 7.74
N ASN A 607 30.04 15.80 6.87
CA ASN A 607 31.37 15.25 7.07
C ASN A 607 32.05 16.04 8.18
N ILE A 608 32.63 15.31 9.13
CA ILE A 608 33.30 15.90 10.29
C ILE A 608 34.74 15.45 10.35
N SER A 609 35.62 16.30 10.89
CA SER A 609 36.92 15.87 11.41
C SER A 609 37.05 16.31 12.86
N ILE A 610 37.68 15.47 13.66
CA ILE A 610 37.73 15.64 15.12
C ILE A 610 39.19 15.82 15.52
N GLU A 611 39.45 16.82 16.36
CA GLU A 611 40.78 17.08 16.91
C GLU A 611 41.33 15.84 17.64
N GLY A 612 42.45 15.31 17.16
CA GLY A 612 43.14 14.16 17.77
C GLY A 612 42.64 12.79 17.31
N TYR A 613 41.64 12.72 16.41
CA TYR A 613 41.21 11.48 15.79
C TYR A 613 41.86 11.31 14.40
N VAL A 614 42.44 10.14 14.14
CA VAL A 614 43.02 9.81 12.84
C VAL A 614 42.16 8.72 12.20
N PRO A 615 41.44 9.01 11.09
CA PRO A 615 40.60 8.02 10.44
C PRO A 615 41.45 6.89 9.82
N ALA A 616 40.93 5.66 9.88
CA ALA A 616 41.53 4.53 9.19
C ALA A 616 41.50 4.73 7.65
N PRO A 617 42.38 4.08 6.88
CA PRO A 617 42.35 4.18 5.42
C PRO A 617 40.97 3.82 4.84
N GLY A 618 40.31 4.79 4.21
CA GLY A 618 38.96 4.65 3.64
C GLY A 618 37.81 4.86 4.63
N GLU A 619 38.07 5.22 5.89
CA GLU A 619 37.05 5.63 6.83
C GLU A 619 36.53 7.03 6.48
N GLN A 620 35.23 7.13 6.20
CA GLN A 620 34.54 8.41 6.05
C GLN A 620 33.91 8.80 7.39
N MET A 621 34.44 9.85 8.00
CA MET A 621 33.89 10.42 9.22
C MET A 621 32.69 11.31 8.89
N GLY A 622 31.56 11.03 9.51
CA GLY A 622 30.34 11.81 9.35
C GLY A 622 29.42 11.67 10.55
N ALA A 623 28.60 12.67 10.76
CA ALA A 623 27.54 12.65 11.77
C ALA A 623 26.26 13.18 11.16
N ALA A 624 25.13 12.61 11.57
CA ALA A 624 23.85 13.26 11.40
C ALA A 624 23.87 14.59 12.16
N ASN A 625 23.15 15.59 11.67
CA ASN A 625 23.17 16.91 12.23
C ASN A 625 21.79 17.57 12.28
N ASP A 626 21.60 18.38 13.32
CA ASP A 626 20.49 19.31 13.41
C ASP A 626 21.01 20.67 13.88
N TYR A 627 20.42 21.73 13.35
CA TYR A 627 20.67 23.09 13.84
C TYR A 627 19.64 23.39 14.89
N VAL A 628 20.09 23.65 16.11
CA VAL A 628 19.20 23.79 17.27
C VAL A 628 19.36 25.16 17.91
N ALA A 629 18.25 25.78 18.25
CA ALA A 629 18.26 26.99 19.06
C ALA A 629 18.58 26.66 20.53
N PRO A 630 18.89 27.67 21.36
CA PRO A 630 19.06 27.48 22.79
C PRO A 630 17.88 26.72 23.43
N SER A 631 18.20 25.99 24.51
CA SER A 631 17.21 25.23 25.30
C SER A 631 16.47 24.12 24.54
N TYR A 632 17.02 23.65 23.42
CA TYR A 632 16.42 22.56 22.64
C TYR A 632 16.32 21.26 23.44
N PHE A 633 17.42 20.81 24.06
CA PHE A 633 17.45 19.56 24.80
C PHE A 633 16.59 19.62 26.06
N SER A 634 16.62 20.73 26.80
CA SER A 634 15.73 20.92 27.95
C SER A 634 14.26 20.97 27.56
N THR A 635 13.90 21.61 26.44
CA THR A 635 12.52 21.63 25.91
C THR A 635 12.07 20.23 25.50
N ALA A 636 12.94 19.47 24.81
CA ALA A 636 12.68 18.10 24.40
C ALA A 636 12.83 17.07 25.55
N ARG A 637 13.30 17.51 26.72
CA ARG A 637 13.68 16.66 27.86
C ARG A 637 14.67 15.55 27.48
N VAL A 638 15.60 15.85 26.57
CA VAL A 638 16.74 14.98 26.28
C VAL A 638 17.78 15.15 27.40
N PRO A 639 18.16 14.08 28.12
CA PRO A 639 19.13 14.18 29.19
C PRO A 639 20.51 14.64 28.70
N ILE A 640 21.08 15.64 29.39
CA ILE A 640 22.49 16.02 29.22
C ILE A 640 23.32 15.14 30.14
N LEU A 641 24.22 14.34 29.57
CA LEU A 641 25.05 13.37 30.29
C LEU A 641 26.33 14.00 30.84
N LEU A 642 26.90 14.98 30.13
CA LEU A 642 28.13 15.67 30.52
C LEU A 642 28.18 17.07 29.90
N GLY A 643 28.74 18.05 30.61
CA GLY A 643 28.88 19.42 30.11
C GLY A 643 27.58 20.23 30.26
N ARG A 644 27.21 20.99 29.23
CA ARG A 644 26.03 21.87 29.21
C ARG A 644 25.34 21.84 27.84
N GLU A 645 24.11 22.32 27.79
CA GLU A 645 23.44 22.58 26.51
C GLU A 645 23.95 23.87 25.83
N ILE A 646 23.59 24.00 24.56
CA ILE A 646 23.74 25.23 23.78
C ILE A 646 22.76 26.25 24.37
N GLY A 647 23.28 27.43 24.73
CA GLY A 647 22.53 28.45 25.46
C GLY A 647 22.66 29.85 24.84
N PRO A 648 21.94 30.84 25.39
CA PRO A 648 21.99 32.22 24.88
C PRO A 648 23.40 32.85 24.88
N GLN A 649 24.31 32.35 25.73
CA GLN A 649 25.71 32.78 25.78
C GLN A 649 26.53 32.41 24.54
N ASP A 650 26.04 31.48 23.72
CA ASP A 650 26.72 30.99 22.52
C ASP A 650 26.24 31.71 21.25
N GLU A 651 25.35 32.70 21.38
CA GLU A 651 24.83 33.49 20.27
C GLU A 651 25.76 34.66 19.88
N GLY A 652 25.59 35.19 18.66
CA GLY A 652 26.27 36.39 18.18
C GLY A 652 27.71 36.13 17.74
N ASN A 653 28.67 36.84 18.34
CA ASN A 653 30.10 36.73 18.00
C ASN A 653 30.86 35.71 18.88
N ALA A 654 30.14 34.91 19.68
CA ALA A 654 30.75 33.84 20.46
C ALA A 654 31.38 32.77 19.54
N PRO A 655 32.38 32.00 20.02
CA PRO A 655 32.87 30.83 19.29
C PRO A 655 31.72 29.88 18.98
N LEU A 656 31.72 29.27 17.79
CA LEU A 656 30.73 28.26 17.43
C LEU A 656 30.86 27.06 18.37
N VAL A 657 29.74 26.59 18.90
CA VAL A 657 29.68 25.45 19.81
C VAL A 657 28.74 24.38 19.29
N GLY A 658 28.92 23.15 19.75
CA GLY A 658 27.99 22.08 19.45
C GLY A 658 27.86 21.04 20.56
N GLY A 659 26.72 20.37 20.59
CA GLY A 659 26.46 19.20 21.40
C GLY A 659 26.64 17.91 20.59
N ILE A 660 27.12 16.85 21.22
CA ILE A 660 27.21 15.52 20.59
C ILE A 660 26.35 14.51 21.34
N ASN A 661 25.84 13.48 20.66
CA ASN A 661 25.19 12.39 21.38
C ASN A 661 26.19 11.38 21.98
N GLN A 662 25.68 10.53 22.86
CA GLN A 662 26.43 9.46 23.52
C GLN A 662 27.10 8.52 22.51
N THR A 663 26.46 8.20 21.39
CA THR A 663 27.05 7.37 20.35
C THR A 663 28.24 8.03 19.65
N LEU A 664 28.15 9.30 19.25
CA LEU A 664 29.29 10.01 18.65
C LEU A 664 30.46 10.11 19.64
N ALA A 665 30.18 10.41 20.91
CA ALA A 665 31.18 10.43 21.96
C ALA A 665 31.91 9.09 22.08
N ARG A 666 31.17 7.97 22.12
CA ARG A 666 31.76 6.61 22.18
C ARG A 666 32.56 6.25 20.93
N THR A 667 32.04 6.57 19.76
CA THR A 667 32.67 6.19 18.47
C THR A 667 34.00 6.89 18.26
N TYR A 668 34.06 8.21 18.49
CA TYR A 668 35.25 9.00 18.12
C TYR A 668 36.16 9.40 19.30
N PHE A 669 35.63 9.43 20.53
CA PHE A 669 36.42 9.79 21.72
C PHE A 669 36.65 8.60 22.66
N GLY A 670 35.92 7.49 22.47
CA GLY A 670 35.98 6.33 23.35
C GLY A 670 35.58 6.68 24.78
N GLY A 671 36.56 6.72 25.69
CA GLY A 671 36.40 7.13 27.08
C GLY A 671 37.06 8.47 27.45
N VAL A 672 37.66 9.18 26.47
CA VAL A 672 38.29 10.49 26.69
C VAL A 672 37.21 11.56 26.76
N ASN A 673 37.34 12.51 27.68
CA ASN A 673 36.40 13.62 27.80
C ASN A 673 36.40 14.50 26.52
N PRO A 674 35.29 14.58 25.77
CA PRO A 674 35.21 15.35 24.53
C PRO A 674 34.98 16.85 24.77
N ILE A 675 34.59 17.26 25.98
CA ILE A 675 34.25 18.66 26.27
C ILE A 675 35.48 19.56 26.04
N GLY A 676 35.30 20.64 25.28
CA GLY A 676 36.34 21.60 24.91
C GLY A 676 37.15 21.22 23.67
N ARG A 677 36.99 20.00 23.12
CA ARG A 677 37.61 19.60 21.86
C ARG A 677 36.91 20.24 20.66
N ARG A 678 37.62 20.32 19.52
CA ARG A 678 37.08 20.88 18.30
C ARG A 678 36.58 19.82 17.32
N ILE A 679 35.38 20.05 16.79
CA ILE A 679 34.83 19.36 15.63
C ILE A 679 34.82 20.33 14.46
N ARG A 680 35.47 19.95 13.38
CA ARG A 680 35.46 20.66 12.12
C ARG A 680 34.40 20.06 11.22
N ALA A 681 33.34 20.81 10.97
CA ALA A 681 32.23 20.43 10.10
C ALA A 681 32.42 21.00 8.69
N SER A 682 32.33 20.13 7.68
CA SER A 682 32.38 20.54 6.28
C SER A 682 30.98 20.79 5.74
N LEU A 683 30.72 22.03 5.35
CA LEU A 683 29.45 22.54 4.83
C LEU A 683 29.76 23.27 3.51
N PRO A 684 29.85 22.57 2.38
CA PRO A 684 30.32 23.17 1.13
C PRO A 684 29.62 24.51 0.84
N PRO A 685 30.36 25.59 0.49
CA PRO A 685 31.82 25.67 0.31
C PRO A 685 32.63 25.98 1.59
N MET A 686 31.98 26.07 2.75
CA MET A 686 32.57 26.48 4.02
C MET A 686 33.02 25.30 4.89
N THR A 687 33.92 25.59 5.82
CA THR A 687 34.31 24.67 6.87
C THR A 687 34.27 25.44 8.18
N LEU A 688 33.53 24.94 9.16
CA LEU A 688 33.28 25.60 10.43
C LEU A 688 33.88 24.77 11.56
N ASP A 689 34.56 25.45 12.48
CA ASP A 689 35.15 24.82 13.67
C ASP A 689 34.24 25.08 14.87
N PHE A 690 33.75 24.01 15.48
CA PHE A 690 32.87 24.03 16.63
C PHE A 690 33.57 23.48 17.87
N VAL A 691 33.32 24.08 19.04
CA VAL A 691 33.78 23.56 20.34
C VAL A 691 32.69 22.70 20.97
N ILE A 692 33.03 21.49 21.41
CA ILE A 692 32.07 20.59 22.06
C ILE A 692 31.77 21.12 23.47
N VAL A 693 30.50 21.42 23.75
CA VAL A 693 30.06 21.95 25.05
C VAL A 693 29.24 20.97 25.88
N GLY A 694 28.70 19.92 25.28
CA GLY A 694 27.90 18.93 25.98
C GLY A 694 27.79 17.58 25.26
N ILE A 695 27.51 16.55 26.05
CA ILE A 695 27.09 15.22 25.60
C ILE A 695 25.64 15.01 26.00
N VAL A 696 24.79 14.62 25.06
CA VAL A 696 23.38 14.29 25.30
C VAL A 696 23.12 12.79 25.14
N ALA A 697 22.05 12.29 25.76
CA ALA A 697 21.62 10.91 25.58
C ALA A 697 21.27 10.61 24.10
N ASP A 698 21.38 9.34 23.72
CA ASP A 698 20.96 8.90 22.40
C ASP A 698 19.44 9.04 22.27
N SER A 699 18.99 9.72 21.21
CA SER A 699 17.59 9.90 20.88
C SER A 699 17.28 9.36 19.48
N THR A 700 16.08 8.82 19.32
CA THR A 700 15.63 8.22 18.05
C THR A 700 15.22 9.32 17.08
N HIS A 701 15.60 9.19 15.79
CA HIS A 701 15.28 10.17 14.75
C HIS A 701 14.62 9.51 13.51
N ASP A 702 15.20 8.42 12.99
CA ASP A 702 14.70 7.75 11.77
C ASP A 702 13.66 6.65 12.00
N GLY A 703 13.28 6.43 13.27
CA GLY A 703 12.24 5.49 13.69
C GLY A 703 12.71 4.48 14.74
N PRO A 704 11.78 3.92 15.53
CA PRO A 704 12.07 3.13 16.75
C PRO A 704 12.78 1.79 16.50
N ARG A 705 12.99 1.40 15.24
CA ARG A 705 13.70 0.16 14.86
C ARG A 705 15.11 0.41 14.34
N ILE A 706 15.48 1.67 14.11
CA ILE A 706 16.78 2.03 13.56
C ILE A 706 17.67 2.42 14.74
N PRO A 707 18.82 1.76 14.92
CA PRO A 707 19.77 2.14 15.97
C PRO A 707 20.19 3.59 15.81
N THR A 708 20.31 4.32 16.92
CA THR A 708 20.80 5.70 16.90
C THR A 708 22.23 5.76 16.40
N GLY A 709 22.47 6.57 15.36
CA GLY A 709 23.80 6.83 14.82
C GLY A 709 24.57 7.91 15.59
N SER A 710 25.70 8.37 15.04
CA SER A 710 26.42 9.54 15.55
C SER A 710 25.67 10.83 15.19
N TRP A 711 25.33 11.64 16.18
CA TRP A 711 24.61 12.93 16.03
C TRP A 711 25.43 14.11 16.56
N PHE A 712 25.41 15.20 15.81
CA PHE A 712 26.04 16.47 16.12
C PHE A 712 25.04 17.63 16.00
N TYR A 713 24.83 18.36 17.09
CA TYR A 713 23.89 19.46 17.18
C TYR A 713 24.64 20.77 17.25
N THR A 714 24.28 21.75 16.41
CA THR A 714 24.99 23.03 16.27
C THR A 714 24.09 24.23 16.42
#